data_AF-A0A7S0MTY7-F1
#
_entry.id   AF-A0A7S0MTY7-F1
#
_cell.length_a   1.000
_cell.length_b   1.000
_cell.length_c   1.000
_cell.angle_alpha   90.00
_cell.angle_beta   90.00
_cell.angle_gamma   90.00
#
_symmetry.space_group_name_H-M   'P 1'
#
loop_
_entity.id
_entity.type
_entity.pdbx_description
1 polymer ?
#
loop_
_entity_poly.entity_id
_entity_poly.type
_entity_poly.pdbx_seq_one_letter_code
_entity_poly.pdbx_strand_id
1 'polypeptide(L)'
;MRIDHHPQTEVAETGQVKESDAQQSAVKSEMELQCLARTSAGFEDDVACEDLLIPTLEQMLQKQFQISMTSMTRYEGNRYSGAFLKGKMAEIAVQRAANGSVWDTSHPFATLLCKRWFPWLLFAMILYSLFSLAVSFTFILNQGLIKSFRFRFTALELRGGTVINITDPGIQSIGILKDSCADAFSEEAANLTTTNDGKMMLSFANPVYMNGWYFVTQNQPTKYDPIRFVFESSNYVSGDQWDLVASSSWTWTWAGMILWETGEFQTTPERGATESFDLSVPWIWAFQRVSCNLVQTAMFTSILVAGSLKHYSKGKGIAILFSSIYAAINGISCLLYALKMMWEVAFVAGGFALIDSGLPITLVFSERSLRYWIGVAGIGYELLIIIHFTVLFHRPSGLIGGSGLDLVQNAGLLEGFCYICLFAIAYITRSRSRQCALSIIKDDWEAYDKCWAALSSNQQYVSTFEEMYQFSSRFCTYLRSPLQQPIRSTNVEQFITEHLDDRESKNHNNFDDGYLIHRLEQLFAQSAVLDIFLRVKAKEWAQQFAGCFQVVKSFVLWEEIQRNGQQKLVRWATVKSPDRALEKLFRVYNLDVSRLLDCCRQSVYFQTPADLFECLKAVCNDNSIQVLRVINRLHNSYDSSTTAGYRDVMINLAISNEDTRRLRIDAVICELQLSLIEFACIKVSFVCHCHFCNFRMTMPQCSCILSTLGEKMVLEIRINQTETVTEAARERERERERE
;
A
#
# COMPACT_ATOMS: atom_id res chain seq x y z
N MET A 1 23.25 -16.11 -31.54
CA MET A 1 22.74 -17.30 -30.84
C MET A 1 21.22 -17.23 -30.84
N ARG A 2 20.56 -18.02 -31.68
CA ARG A 2 19.10 -18.23 -31.65
C ARG A 2 18.83 -19.27 -30.56
N ILE A 3 18.00 -18.92 -29.59
CA ILE A 3 17.50 -19.87 -28.58
C ILE A 3 16.08 -20.22 -28.99
N ASP A 4 15.89 -21.45 -29.45
CA ASP A 4 14.60 -22.03 -29.76
C ASP A 4 13.89 -22.41 -28.44
N HIS A 5 12.66 -21.90 -28.26
CA HIS A 5 11.79 -22.31 -27.17
C HIS A 5 10.99 -23.55 -27.59
N HIS A 6 11.30 -24.68 -26.96
CA HIS A 6 10.42 -25.85 -26.95
C HIS A 6 9.16 -25.57 -26.11
N PRO A 7 7.95 -25.94 -26.58
CA PRO A 7 6.75 -25.87 -25.78
C PRO A 7 6.71 -27.02 -24.77
N GLN A 8 6.53 -26.69 -23.49
CA GLN A 8 6.23 -27.68 -22.45
C GLN A 8 4.79 -28.17 -22.61
N THR A 9 4.65 -29.50 -22.60
CA THR A 9 3.41 -30.25 -22.55
C THR A 9 2.66 -29.97 -21.24
N GLU A 10 1.50 -29.32 -21.33
CA GLU A 10 0.53 -29.22 -20.24
C GLU A 10 -0.03 -30.62 -19.92
N VAL A 11 0.16 -31.04 -18.67
CA VAL A 11 -0.38 -32.27 -18.10
C VAL A 11 -1.89 -32.10 -17.85
N ALA A 12 -2.65 -33.15 -18.12
CA ALA A 12 -4.11 -33.23 -18.05
C ALA A 12 -4.67 -33.02 -16.62
N GLU A 13 -5.10 -31.79 -16.31
CA GLU A 13 -6.00 -31.49 -15.16
C GLU A 13 -7.39 -30.98 -15.60
N THR A 14 -7.69 -30.94 -16.90
CA THR A 14 -8.92 -30.36 -17.46
C THR A 14 -10.16 -31.27 -17.42
N GLY A 15 -10.03 -32.51 -16.94
CA GLY A 15 -11.12 -33.50 -16.93
C GLY A 15 -12.20 -33.21 -15.88
N GLN A 16 -11.83 -32.82 -14.66
CA GLN A 16 -12.77 -32.70 -13.53
C GLN A 16 -13.54 -31.37 -13.49
N VAL A 17 -13.02 -30.31 -14.11
CA VAL A 17 -13.74 -29.01 -14.21
C VAL A 17 -14.95 -29.15 -15.13
N LYS A 18 -14.81 -29.90 -16.23
CA LYS A 18 -15.90 -30.12 -17.20
C LYS A 18 -17.09 -30.89 -16.60
N GLU A 19 -16.84 -31.75 -15.62
CA GLU A 19 -17.89 -32.58 -14.98
C GLU A 19 -18.77 -31.76 -14.02
N SER A 20 -18.16 -30.83 -13.27
CA SER A 20 -18.88 -29.85 -12.42
C SER A 20 -19.77 -28.92 -13.25
N ASP A 21 -19.24 -28.39 -14.35
CA ASP A 21 -19.98 -27.49 -15.23
C ASP A 21 -21.15 -28.22 -15.92
N ALA A 22 -20.96 -29.49 -16.27
CA ALA A 22 -22.02 -30.34 -16.82
C ALA A 22 -23.14 -30.63 -15.81
N GLN A 23 -22.80 -30.91 -14.54
CA GLN A 23 -23.78 -31.12 -13.48
C GLN A 23 -24.59 -29.85 -13.16
N GLN A 24 -23.94 -28.67 -13.10
CA GLN A 24 -24.64 -27.39 -12.96
C GLN A 24 -25.60 -27.12 -14.13
N SER A 25 -25.18 -27.42 -15.35
CA SER A 25 -26.00 -27.24 -16.55
C SER A 25 -27.24 -28.16 -16.54
N ALA A 26 -27.09 -29.41 -16.11
CA ALA A 26 -28.19 -30.39 -16.07
C ALA A 26 -29.30 -29.98 -15.06
N VAL A 27 -28.93 -29.64 -13.83
CA VAL A 27 -29.87 -29.18 -12.77
C VAL A 27 -30.62 -27.92 -13.21
N LYS A 28 -29.91 -27.00 -13.85
CA LYS A 28 -30.47 -25.76 -14.39
C LYS A 28 -31.47 -26.01 -15.53
N SER A 29 -31.21 -26.99 -16.40
CA SER A 29 -32.11 -27.34 -17.50
C SER A 29 -33.42 -27.98 -17.05
N GLU A 30 -33.39 -28.74 -15.95
CA GLU A 30 -34.54 -29.37 -15.31
C GLU A 30 -35.42 -28.31 -14.61
N MET A 31 -34.77 -27.34 -13.95
CA MET A 31 -35.37 -26.12 -13.40
C MET A 31 -36.23 -25.35 -14.41
N GLU A 32 -35.65 -25.03 -15.58
CA GLU A 32 -36.32 -24.22 -16.59
C GLU A 32 -37.51 -24.97 -17.23
N LEU A 33 -37.40 -26.30 -17.38
CA LEU A 33 -38.47 -27.16 -17.90
C LEU A 33 -39.69 -27.21 -16.97
N GLN A 34 -39.48 -27.26 -15.65
CA GLN A 34 -40.59 -27.31 -14.68
C GLN A 34 -41.30 -25.95 -14.53
N CYS A 35 -40.58 -24.83 -14.62
CA CYS A 35 -41.20 -23.49 -14.68
C CYS A 35 -41.97 -23.25 -15.98
N LEU A 36 -41.45 -23.69 -17.13
CA LEU A 36 -42.08 -23.50 -18.44
C LEU A 36 -43.32 -24.40 -18.65
N ALA A 37 -43.29 -25.64 -18.17
CA ALA A 37 -44.43 -26.56 -18.28
C ALA A 37 -45.69 -26.06 -17.53
N ARG A 38 -45.53 -25.14 -16.56
CA ARG A 38 -46.62 -24.57 -15.76
C ARG A 38 -47.18 -23.27 -16.32
N THR A 39 -46.38 -22.47 -17.03
CA THR A 39 -46.88 -21.27 -17.74
C THR A 39 -47.70 -21.64 -18.98
N SER A 40 -47.54 -22.86 -19.52
CA SER A 40 -48.31 -23.37 -20.65
C SER A 40 -49.60 -24.12 -20.28
N ALA A 41 -49.79 -24.49 -19.01
CA ALA A 41 -50.98 -25.19 -18.55
C ALA A 41 -51.91 -24.17 -17.88
N GLY A 42 -52.83 -23.60 -18.66
CA GLY A 42 -53.84 -22.65 -18.14
C GLY A 42 -54.74 -23.31 -17.09
N PHE A 43 -54.35 -23.21 -15.83
CA PHE A 43 -55.12 -23.69 -14.68
C PHE A 43 -55.71 -22.49 -13.93
N GLU A 44 -57.03 -22.46 -13.83
CA GLU A 44 -57.85 -21.42 -13.17
C GLU A 44 -58.11 -21.69 -11.67
N ASP A 45 -57.45 -22.66 -11.03
CA ASP A 45 -57.66 -22.96 -9.60
C ASP A 45 -56.44 -22.61 -8.74
N ASP A 46 -56.51 -21.44 -8.08
CA ASP A 46 -55.39 -20.73 -7.43
C ASP A 46 -54.96 -21.24 -6.04
N VAL A 47 -55.66 -22.20 -5.39
CA VAL A 47 -55.43 -22.45 -3.94
C VAL A 47 -54.67 -23.76 -3.64
N ALA A 48 -54.58 -24.72 -4.57
CA ALA A 48 -53.90 -26.00 -4.30
C ALA A 48 -52.43 -26.08 -4.78
N CYS A 49 -51.94 -25.04 -5.46
CA CYS A 49 -50.62 -25.06 -6.12
C CYS A 49 -49.47 -24.56 -5.21
N GLU A 50 -49.77 -23.73 -4.19
CA GLU A 50 -48.75 -23.21 -3.26
C GLU A 50 -48.12 -24.31 -2.39
N ASP A 51 -48.91 -25.29 -1.94
CA ASP A 51 -48.43 -26.38 -1.06
C ASP A 51 -47.46 -27.36 -1.76
N LEU A 52 -47.48 -27.43 -3.10
CA LEU A 52 -46.58 -28.27 -3.91
C LEU A 52 -45.38 -27.49 -4.49
N LEU A 53 -45.46 -26.17 -4.55
CA LEU A 53 -44.40 -25.30 -5.08
C LEU A 53 -43.23 -25.18 -4.09
N ILE A 54 -43.56 -25.04 -2.81
CA ILE A 54 -42.60 -24.80 -1.73
C ILE A 54 -41.61 -25.95 -1.57
N PRO A 55 -42.03 -27.23 -1.48
CA PRO A 55 -41.09 -28.33 -1.28
C PRO A 55 -40.14 -28.52 -2.47
N THR A 56 -40.63 -28.26 -3.68
CA THR A 56 -39.86 -28.43 -4.92
C THR A 56 -38.80 -27.32 -5.05
N LEU A 57 -39.19 -26.06 -4.82
CA LEU A 57 -38.26 -24.93 -4.80
C LEU A 57 -37.23 -25.10 -3.67
N GLU A 58 -37.65 -25.50 -2.47
CA GLU A 58 -36.74 -25.75 -1.34
C GLU A 58 -35.72 -26.87 -1.64
N GLN A 59 -36.14 -27.99 -2.23
CA GLN A 59 -35.22 -29.06 -2.65
C GLN A 59 -34.23 -28.60 -3.72
N MET A 60 -34.68 -27.75 -4.64
CA MET A 60 -33.84 -27.20 -5.72
C MET A 60 -32.86 -26.15 -5.20
N LEU A 61 -33.31 -25.29 -4.30
CA LEU A 61 -32.48 -24.35 -3.56
C LEU A 61 -31.45 -25.09 -2.71
N GLN A 62 -31.83 -26.19 -2.04
CA GLN A 62 -30.89 -27.06 -1.32
C GLN A 62 -29.85 -27.68 -2.23
N LYS A 63 -30.23 -28.16 -3.42
CA LYS A 63 -29.30 -28.76 -4.39
C LYS A 63 -28.31 -27.72 -4.95
N GLN A 64 -28.80 -26.53 -5.31
CA GLN A 64 -27.96 -25.44 -5.81
C GLN A 64 -27.06 -24.86 -4.71
N PHE A 65 -27.59 -24.74 -3.49
CA PHE A 65 -26.83 -24.41 -2.29
C PHE A 65 -25.76 -25.46 -2.03
N GLN A 66 -26.07 -26.76 -2.10
CA GLN A 66 -25.08 -27.84 -1.98
C GLN A 66 -24.00 -27.76 -3.05
N ILE A 67 -24.31 -27.51 -4.31
CA ILE A 67 -23.30 -27.39 -5.38
C ILE A 67 -22.38 -26.18 -5.11
N SER A 68 -22.97 -25.04 -4.74
CA SER A 68 -22.23 -23.81 -4.43
C SER A 68 -21.34 -24.01 -3.20
N MET A 69 -21.89 -24.61 -2.14
CA MET A 69 -21.16 -25.03 -0.94
C MET A 69 -20.12 -26.10 -1.23
N THR A 70 -20.32 -27.01 -2.18
CA THR A 70 -19.32 -28.05 -2.54
C THR A 70 -18.12 -27.41 -3.26
N SER A 71 -18.37 -26.42 -4.12
CA SER A 71 -17.31 -25.64 -4.76
C SER A 71 -16.51 -24.81 -3.74
N MET A 72 -17.16 -24.30 -2.69
CA MET A 72 -16.51 -23.58 -1.58
C MET A 72 -15.87 -24.50 -0.54
N THR A 73 -16.46 -25.65 -0.23
CA THR A 73 -15.89 -26.62 0.72
C THR A 73 -14.67 -27.33 0.15
N ARG A 74 -14.48 -27.36 -1.19
CA ARG A 74 -13.15 -27.63 -1.78
C ARG A 74 -12.07 -26.64 -1.29
N TYR A 75 -12.44 -25.41 -0.96
CA TYR A 75 -11.55 -24.45 -0.30
C TYR A 75 -11.50 -24.63 1.23
N GLU A 76 -12.59 -25.07 1.87
CA GLU A 76 -12.68 -25.24 3.34
C GLU A 76 -12.30 -26.62 3.88
N GLY A 77 -12.05 -27.63 3.04
CA GLY A 77 -11.69 -29.01 3.43
C GLY A 77 -10.42 -29.12 4.29
N ASN A 78 -9.75 -27.99 4.55
CA ASN A 78 -8.77 -27.84 5.60
C ASN A 78 -9.27 -26.77 6.57
N ARG A 79 -9.34 -27.11 7.87
CA ARG A 79 -9.65 -26.22 9.01
C ARG A 79 -8.65 -25.08 9.14
N TYR A 80 -8.65 -24.15 8.22
CA TYR A 80 -7.82 -22.97 8.26
C TYR A 80 -8.57 -21.86 8.98
N SER A 81 -7.91 -21.22 9.94
CA SER A 81 -8.45 -20.01 10.58
C SER A 81 -8.79 -18.97 9.50
N GLY A 82 -9.84 -18.18 9.71
CA GLY A 82 -10.28 -17.16 8.74
C GLY A 82 -9.16 -16.19 8.30
N ALA A 83 -8.12 -16.04 9.12
CA ALA A 83 -6.91 -15.28 8.77
C ALA A 83 -6.06 -15.97 7.68
N PHE A 84 -5.89 -17.29 7.74
CA PHE A 84 -5.13 -18.04 6.74
C PHE A 84 -5.86 -18.10 5.40
N LEU A 85 -7.18 -18.30 5.41
CA LEU A 85 -7.99 -18.28 4.20
C LEU A 85 -7.92 -16.92 3.51
N LYS A 86 -8.07 -15.82 4.28
CA LYS A 86 -7.84 -14.45 3.80
C LYS A 86 -6.44 -14.29 3.21
N GLY A 87 -5.41 -14.85 3.86
CA GLY A 87 -4.02 -14.77 3.41
C GLY A 87 -3.76 -15.52 2.09
N LYS A 88 -4.34 -16.71 1.91
CA LYS A 88 -4.22 -17.51 0.68
C LYS A 88 -5.02 -16.90 -0.48
N MET A 89 -6.20 -16.36 -0.19
CA MET A 89 -7.02 -15.64 -1.18
C MET A 89 -6.33 -14.35 -1.65
N ALA A 90 -5.72 -13.60 -0.73
CA ALA A 90 -4.87 -12.46 -1.07
C ALA A 90 -3.72 -12.89 -1.98
N GLU A 91 -3.03 -13.97 -1.64
CA GLU A 91 -1.91 -14.49 -2.43
C GLU A 91 -2.33 -14.81 -3.88
N ILE A 92 -3.45 -15.52 -4.10
CA ILE A 92 -3.93 -15.86 -5.45
C ILE A 92 -4.27 -14.60 -6.25
N ALA A 93 -5.00 -13.66 -5.64
CA ALA A 93 -5.37 -12.41 -6.30
C ALA A 93 -4.13 -11.57 -6.67
N VAL A 94 -3.14 -11.53 -5.77
CA VAL A 94 -1.93 -10.72 -5.94
C VAL A 94 -0.92 -11.37 -6.88
N GLN A 95 -0.80 -12.70 -6.89
CA GLN A 95 0.13 -13.39 -7.79
C GLN A 95 -0.24 -13.18 -9.25
N ARG A 96 -1.54 -13.08 -9.58
CA ARG A 96 -2.02 -12.77 -10.94
C ARG A 96 -1.85 -11.31 -11.33
N ALA A 97 -1.85 -10.40 -10.35
CA ALA A 97 -1.74 -8.97 -10.61
C ALA A 97 -0.34 -8.59 -11.12
N ALA A 98 -0.22 -7.62 -12.04
CA ALA A 98 1.08 -7.15 -12.52
C ALA A 98 1.96 -6.63 -11.36
N ASN A 99 3.29 -6.79 -11.42
CA ASN A 99 4.17 -6.37 -10.32
C ASN A 99 4.04 -4.88 -9.98
N GLY A 100 3.79 -4.02 -10.97
CA GLY A 100 3.55 -2.59 -10.75
C GLY A 100 2.20 -2.27 -10.09
N SER A 101 1.19 -3.11 -10.28
CA SER A 101 -0.17 -2.89 -9.72
C SER A 101 -0.23 -3.05 -8.20
N VAL A 102 0.82 -3.60 -7.59
CA VAL A 102 0.94 -3.76 -6.14
C VAL A 102 0.80 -2.43 -5.41
N TRP A 103 1.42 -1.39 -5.98
CA TRP A 103 1.36 -0.03 -5.46
C TRP A 103 -0.04 0.59 -5.57
N ASP A 104 -0.90 0.05 -6.44
CA ASP A 104 -2.25 0.51 -6.76
C ASP A 104 -3.35 -0.13 -5.92
N THR A 105 -2.99 -1.04 -5.01
CA THR A 105 -3.95 -1.68 -4.11
C THR A 105 -4.28 -0.80 -2.90
N SER A 106 -5.41 -1.10 -2.26
CA SER A 106 -5.78 -0.55 -0.95
C SER A 106 -4.78 -0.93 0.16
N HIS A 107 -4.04 -2.03 -0.05
CA HIS A 107 -3.07 -2.62 0.88
C HIS A 107 -1.73 -2.95 0.19
N PRO A 108 -0.95 -1.93 -0.22
CA PRO A 108 0.27 -2.14 -0.99
C PRO A 108 1.30 -2.97 -0.23
N PHE A 109 1.42 -2.82 1.09
CA PHE A 109 2.36 -3.58 1.89
C PHE A 109 2.01 -5.06 2.00
N ALA A 110 0.75 -5.39 2.31
CA ALA A 110 0.28 -6.78 2.33
C ALA A 110 0.44 -7.43 0.95
N THR A 111 0.18 -6.66 -0.11
CA THR A 111 0.33 -7.09 -1.50
C THR A 111 1.81 -7.31 -1.86
N LEU A 112 2.74 -6.45 -1.42
CA LEU A 112 4.19 -6.66 -1.58
C LEU A 112 4.64 -7.96 -0.93
N LEU A 113 4.20 -8.24 0.30
CA LEU A 113 4.53 -9.48 1.01
C LEU A 113 4.05 -10.74 0.29
N CYS A 114 2.99 -10.64 -0.50
CA CYS A 114 2.50 -11.75 -1.35
C CYS A 114 3.34 -11.96 -2.61
N LYS A 115 4.21 -11.01 -3.01
CA LYS A 115 5.05 -11.14 -4.22
C LYS A 115 6.31 -11.92 -3.92
N ARG A 116 6.61 -12.94 -4.75
CA ARG A 116 7.76 -13.85 -4.56
C ARG A 116 9.12 -13.15 -4.45
N TRP A 117 9.32 -12.03 -5.14
CA TRP A 117 10.60 -11.30 -5.13
C TRP A 117 10.82 -10.48 -3.86
N PHE A 118 9.75 -10.08 -3.16
CA PHE A 118 9.85 -9.17 -2.02
C PHE A 118 10.43 -9.84 -0.76
N PRO A 119 10.09 -11.10 -0.41
CA PRO A 119 10.80 -11.84 0.63
C PRO A 119 12.31 -11.94 0.39
N TRP A 120 12.75 -12.10 -0.87
CA TRP A 120 14.18 -12.10 -1.21
C TRP A 120 14.83 -10.74 -0.97
N LEU A 121 14.13 -9.65 -1.29
CA LEU A 121 14.59 -8.30 -0.95
C LEU A 121 14.71 -8.13 0.57
N LEU A 122 13.70 -8.53 1.34
CA LEU A 122 13.76 -8.49 2.81
C LEU A 122 14.91 -9.32 3.36
N PHE A 123 15.14 -10.51 2.81
CA PHE A 123 16.26 -11.35 3.20
C PHE A 123 17.62 -10.69 2.92
N ALA A 124 17.79 -10.05 1.75
CA ALA A 124 18.98 -9.27 1.45
C ALA A 124 19.17 -8.10 2.44
N MET A 125 18.10 -7.41 2.82
CA MET A 125 18.15 -6.34 3.83
C MET A 125 18.52 -6.86 5.23
N ILE A 126 18.07 -8.07 5.60
CA ILE A 126 18.47 -8.74 6.84
C ILE A 126 19.98 -9.03 6.81
N LEU A 127 20.50 -9.60 5.73
CA LEU A 127 21.94 -9.89 5.59
C LEU A 127 22.78 -8.62 5.65
N TYR A 128 22.34 -7.54 5.01
CA TYR A 128 23.00 -6.24 5.08
C TYR A 128 23.02 -5.69 6.50
N SER A 129 21.89 -5.72 7.22
CA SER A 129 21.80 -5.23 8.59
C SER A 129 22.68 -6.07 9.55
N LEU A 130 22.75 -7.39 9.36
CA LEU A 130 23.65 -8.27 10.11
C LEU A 130 25.13 -7.99 9.81
N PHE A 131 25.48 -7.73 8.55
CA PHE A 131 26.83 -7.34 8.18
C PHE A 131 27.22 -6.00 8.81
N SER A 132 26.35 -5.00 8.72
CA SER A 132 26.52 -3.69 9.37
C SER A 132 26.68 -3.83 10.90
N LEU A 133 25.89 -4.71 11.52
CA LEU A 133 26.00 -5.04 12.94
C LEU A 133 27.37 -5.64 13.26
N ALA A 134 27.86 -6.60 12.47
CA ALA A 134 29.16 -7.24 12.66
C ALA A 134 30.34 -6.25 12.53
N VAL A 135 30.28 -5.36 11.53
CA VAL A 135 31.26 -4.27 11.36
C VAL A 135 31.22 -3.33 12.57
N SER A 136 30.02 -2.99 13.05
CA SER A 136 29.85 -2.12 14.22
C SER A 136 30.42 -2.76 15.48
N PHE A 137 30.15 -4.06 15.72
CA PHE A 137 30.76 -4.79 16.83
C PHE A 137 32.28 -4.84 16.73
N THR A 138 32.83 -5.09 15.54
CA THR A 138 34.28 -5.11 15.33
C THR A 138 34.90 -3.74 15.66
N PHE A 139 34.26 -2.66 15.21
CA PHE A 139 34.69 -1.30 15.50
C PHE A 139 34.65 -0.98 17.01
N ILE A 140 33.59 -1.39 17.70
CA ILE A 140 33.39 -1.18 19.15
C ILE A 140 34.38 -2.02 19.96
N LEU A 141 34.54 -3.31 19.63
CA LEU A 141 35.48 -4.21 20.30
C LEU A 141 36.91 -3.73 20.15
N ASN A 142 37.22 -3.12 19.01
CA ASN A 142 38.52 -2.51 18.78
C ASN A 142 38.69 -1.18 19.52
N GLN A 143 37.67 -0.56 20.13
CA GLN A 143 37.76 0.71 20.88
C GLN A 143 38.51 1.84 20.13
N GLY A 144 38.50 1.84 18.80
CA GLY A 144 39.31 2.78 18.01
C GLY A 144 40.83 2.57 18.12
N LEU A 145 41.29 1.37 18.50
CA LEU A 145 42.71 1.03 18.61
C LEU A 145 43.40 1.14 17.26
N ILE A 146 44.36 2.06 17.20
CA ILE A 146 45.26 2.30 16.08
C ILE A 146 46.57 1.59 16.39
N LYS A 147 46.99 0.70 15.48
CA LYS A 147 48.27 0.01 15.58
C LYS A 147 49.31 0.73 14.72
N SER A 148 50.35 1.29 15.31
CA SER A 148 51.38 2.02 14.55
C SER A 148 52.78 1.91 15.14
N PHE A 149 53.81 2.20 14.35
CA PHE A 149 55.21 2.22 14.80
C PHE A 149 55.71 3.62 15.14
N ARG A 150 55.16 4.63 14.46
CA ARG A 150 55.61 6.01 14.57
C ARG A 150 54.43 6.95 14.63
N PHE A 151 54.61 8.03 15.38
CA PHE A 151 53.66 9.11 15.47
C PHE A 151 54.36 10.43 15.27
N ARG A 152 53.65 11.40 14.70
CA ARG A 152 54.17 12.71 14.36
C ARG A 152 53.18 13.77 14.77
N PHE A 153 53.62 14.66 15.63
CA PHE A 153 52.92 15.89 15.95
C PHE A 153 53.51 17.03 15.12
N THR A 154 52.65 17.75 14.41
CA THR A 154 53.02 18.93 13.64
C THR A 154 52.17 20.12 14.08
N ALA A 155 52.81 21.14 14.65
CA ALA A 155 52.16 22.41 14.92
C ALA A 155 51.94 23.17 13.61
N LEU A 156 50.71 23.59 13.35
CA LEU A 156 50.31 24.40 12.18
C LEU A 156 50.20 25.88 12.53
N GLU A 157 49.77 26.20 13.74
CA GLU A 157 49.61 27.58 14.21
C GLU A 157 49.82 27.66 15.72
N LEU A 158 50.59 28.66 16.16
CA LEU A 158 50.80 28.97 17.58
C LEU A 158 49.89 30.13 18.02
N ARG A 159 49.53 30.19 19.31
CA ARG A 159 48.64 31.21 19.90
C ARG A 159 49.07 32.65 19.59
N GLY A 160 50.36 32.89 19.39
CA GLY A 160 50.93 34.19 19.01
C GLY A 160 50.73 34.59 17.53
N GLY A 161 49.99 33.82 16.74
CA GLY A 161 49.71 34.10 15.32
C GLY A 161 50.86 33.76 14.38
N THR A 162 51.79 32.89 14.79
CA THR A 162 52.91 32.45 13.93
C THR A 162 52.47 31.24 13.12
N VAL A 163 52.38 31.42 11.78
CA VAL A 163 51.91 30.38 10.83
C VAL A 163 53.03 29.85 9.93
N ILE A 164 54.14 30.60 9.77
CA ILE A 164 55.20 30.27 8.80
C ILE A 164 56.50 29.93 9.53
N ASN A 165 57.10 28.78 9.21
CA ASN A 165 58.39 28.29 9.70
C ASN A 165 58.45 28.10 11.23
N ILE A 166 57.47 27.39 11.78
CA ILE A 166 57.53 26.91 13.17
C ILE A 166 58.74 25.95 13.29
N THR A 167 59.74 26.34 14.07
CA THR A 167 60.97 25.54 14.30
C THR A 167 60.91 24.78 15.61
N ASP A 168 60.05 25.20 16.53
CA ASP A 168 59.74 24.54 17.80
C ASP A 168 58.22 24.33 17.86
N PRO A 169 57.72 23.08 18.01
CA PRO A 169 56.28 22.80 18.10
C PRO A 169 55.59 23.42 19.32
N GLY A 170 56.34 24.00 20.27
CA GLY A 170 55.77 24.68 21.44
C GLY A 170 55.29 23.72 22.53
N ILE A 171 55.74 22.47 22.47
CA ILE A 171 55.39 21.40 23.41
C ILE A 171 56.65 20.76 23.99
N GLN A 172 56.57 20.32 25.24
CA GLN A 172 57.67 19.65 25.93
C GLN A 172 57.82 18.19 25.50
N SER A 173 56.70 17.48 25.35
CA SER A 173 56.69 16.07 24.99
C SER A 173 55.34 15.67 24.38
N ILE A 174 55.34 14.56 23.66
CA ILE A 174 54.14 13.85 23.20
C ILE A 174 54.16 12.41 23.71
N GLY A 175 52.98 11.85 23.93
CA GLY A 175 52.81 10.45 24.28
C GLY A 175 51.52 9.88 23.73
N ILE A 176 51.40 8.56 23.79
CA ILE A 176 50.21 7.81 23.38
C ILE A 176 49.48 7.28 24.63
N LEU A 177 48.16 7.15 24.53
CA LEU A 177 47.31 6.59 25.57
C LEU A 177 46.69 5.30 25.08
N LYS A 178 46.58 4.33 25.99
CA LYS A 178 45.72 3.17 25.82
C LYS A 178 44.73 3.13 26.96
N ASP A 179 43.45 3.19 26.63
CA ASP A 179 42.32 3.22 27.56
C ASP A 179 42.48 4.33 28.61
N SER A 180 42.87 5.52 28.14
CA SER A 180 43.16 6.71 28.96
C SER A 180 44.31 6.55 29.96
N CYS A 181 45.15 5.52 29.81
CA CYS A 181 46.33 5.29 30.62
C CYS A 181 47.62 5.64 29.84
N ALA A 182 48.45 6.51 30.41
CA ALA A 182 49.75 6.90 29.85
C ALA A 182 50.87 5.90 30.19
N ASP A 183 50.75 5.18 31.31
CA ASP A 183 51.82 4.30 31.83
C ASP A 183 52.03 3.05 30.97
N ALA A 184 51.05 2.70 30.13
CA ALA A 184 51.06 1.52 29.27
C ALA A 184 52.25 1.45 28.29
N PHE A 185 52.92 2.59 28.03
CA PHE A 185 54.06 2.67 27.11
C PHE A 185 55.32 3.26 27.75
N SER A 186 55.33 3.46 29.07
CA SER A 186 56.51 3.99 29.77
C SER A 186 57.67 3.00 29.81
N GLU A 187 57.40 1.69 29.68
CA GLU A 187 58.41 0.61 29.70
C GLU A 187 59.03 0.34 28.32
N GLU A 188 58.33 0.64 27.23
CA GLU A 188 58.88 0.54 25.88
C GLU A 188 59.66 1.82 25.58
N ALA A 189 60.97 1.70 25.36
CA ALA A 189 61.85 2.84 25.11
C ALA A 189 61.44 3.59 23.83
N ALA A 190 60.54 4.56 23.99
CA ALA A 190 60.08 5.42 22.92
C ALA A 190 61.18 6.44 22.61
N ASN A 191 61.62 6.47 21.35
CA ASN A 191 62.58 7.46 20.90
C ASN A 191 61.82 8.72 20.48
N LEU A 192 61.94 9.75 21.30
CA LEU A 192 61.42 11.09 21.00
C LEU A 192 62.49 11.90 20.26
N THR A 193 62.18 12.33 19.05
CA THR A 193 63.07 13.18 18.26
C THR A 193 62.32 14.41 17.76
N THR A 194 62.87 15.59 18.05
CA THR A 194 62.39 16.86 17.48
C THR A 194 63.21 17.18 16.25
N THR A 195 62.54 17.43 15.13
CA THR A 195 63.17 17.83 13.87
C THR A 195 63.19 19.35 13.75
N ASN A 196 64.14 19.89 12.99
CA ASN A 196 64.33 21.34 12.82
C ASN A 196 63.16 22.06 12.11
N ASP A 197 62.20 21.30 11.58
CA ASP A 197 60.99 21.79 10.90
C ASP A 197 59.76 21.84 11.85
N GLY A 198 59.98 21.89 13.17
CA GLY A 198 58.92 22.05 14.16
C GLY A 198 58.02 20.84 14.31
N LYS A 199 58.51 19.64 13.96
CA LYS A 199 57.79 18.39 14.16
C LYS A 199 58.39 17.60 15.32
N MET A 200 57.52 16.97 16.09
CA MET A 200 57.94 16.05 17.15
C MET A 200 57.54 14.64 16.74
N MET A 201 58.52 13.75 16.63
CA MET A 201 58.32 12.36 16.26
C MET A 201 58.51 11.44 17.45
N LEU A 202 57.57 10.52 17.62
CA LEU A 202 57.60 9.45 18.62
C LEU A 202 57.72 8.11 17.88
N SER A 203 58.80 7.37 18.12
CA SER A 203 59.05 6.09 17.43
C SER A 203 59.20 4.94 18.43
N PHE A 204 58.59 3.79 18.09
CA PHE A 204 58.64 2.56 18.87
C PHE A 204 59.38 1.46 18.10
N ALA A 205 60.07 0.57 18.82
CA ALA A 205 60.74 -0.59 18.23
C ALA A 205 59.74 -1.64 17.72
N ASN A 206 58.60 -1.76 18.41
CA ASN A 206 57.49 -2.65 18.06
C ASN A 206 56.22 -1.82 17.78
N PRO A 207 55.27 -2.35 17.01
CA PRO A 207 54.02 -1.63 16.76
C PRO A 207 53.19 -1.59 18.05
N VAL A 208 52.76 -0.39 18.43
CA VAL A 208 51.96 -0.14 19.63
C VAL A 208 50.50 0.12 19.27
N TYR A 209 49.60 -0.24 20.18
CA TYR A 209 48.15 -0.05 20.01
C TYR A 209 47.67 1.10 20.89
N MET A 210 47.14 2.16 20.30
CA MET A 210 46.66 3.34 21.04
C MET A 210 45.21 3.65 20.68
N ASN A 211 44.45 4.19 21.63
CA ASN A 211 43.14 4.80 21.40
C ASN A 211 43.07 6.19 22.05
N GLY A 212 44.23 6.81 22.26
CA GLY A 212 44.34 8.18 22.70
C GLY A 212 45.77 8.67 22.59
N TRP A 213 45.99 9.95 22.84
CA TRP A 213 47.32 10.55 22.87
C TRP A 213 47.31 11.80 23.75
N TYR A 214 48.49 12.32 24.07
CA TYR A 214 48.61 13.55 24.83
C TYR A 214 49.84 14.34 24.41
N PHE A 215 49.83 15.63 24.74
CA PHE A 215 51.03 16.46 24.71
C PHE A 215 51.15 17.29 25.99
N VAL A 216 52.38 17.65 26.34
CA VAL A 216 52.68 18.46 27.54
C VAL A 216 53.11 19.85 27.10
N THR A 217 52.48 20.90 27.63
CA THR A 217 52.83 22.29 27.29
C THR A 217 54.25 22.63 27.77
N GLN A 218 55.01 23.33 26.93
CA GLN A 218 56.38 23.72 27.28
C GLN A 218 56.41 24.82 28.35
N ASN A 219 57.49 24.90 29.12
CA ASN A 219 57.74 26.00 30.07
C ASN A 219 58.19 27.29 29.37
N GLN A 220 57.45 27.70 28.32
CA GLN A 220 57.62 28.91 27.53
C GLN A 220 56.36 29.79 27.64
N PRO A 221 56.42 31.10 27.31
CA PRO A 221 55.23 31.96 27.29
C PRO A 221 54.08 31.39 26.44
N THR A 222 52.83 31.58 26.87
CA THR A 222 51.60 31.03 26.25
C THR A 222 51.41 31.34 24.76
N LYS A 223 52.09 32.38 24.25
CA LYS A 223 52.09 32.72 22.82
C LYS A 223 52.73 31.63 21.93
N TYR A 224 53.50 30.73 22.51
CA TYR A 224 54.10 29.58 21.83
C TYR A 224 53.26 28.31 21.92
N ASP A 225 52.09 28.34 22.58
CA ASP A 225 51.22 27.16 22.64
C ASP A 225 50.66 26.84 21.25
N PRO A 226 50.66 25.58 20.80
CA PRO A 226 50.00 25.22 19.56
C PRO A 226 48.49 25.38 19.73
N ILE A 227 47.86 26.11 18.81
CA ILE A 227 46.39 26.23 18.73
C ILE A 227 45.85 25.48 17.51
N ARG A 228 46.67 25.26 16.48
CA ARG A 228 46.33 24.34 15.39
C ARG A 228 47.45 23.35 15.17
N PHE A 229 47.09 22.09 15.03
CA PHE A 229 48.05 21.00 14.92
C PHE A 229 47.39 19.78 14.27
N VAL A 230 48.23 18.90 13.75
CA VAL A 230 47.86 17.57 13.28
C VAL A 230 48.72 16.52 13.97
N PHE A 231 48.10 15.37 14.21
CA PHE A 231 48.74 14.20 14.77
C PHE A 231 48.56 13.04 13.80
N GLU A 232 49.67 12.51 13.30
CA GLU A 232 49.71 11.50 12.27
C GLU A 232 50.38 10.24 12.79
N SER A 233 50.05 9.09 12.21
CA SER A 233 50.67 7.80 12.52
C SER A 233 51.24 7.14 11.27
N SER A 234 52.26 6.29 11.43
CA SER A 234 52.83 5.51 10.34
C SER A 234 53.00 4.05 10.73
N ASN A 235 52.34 3.19 9.97
CA ASN A 235 52.41 1.74 10.13
C ASN A 235 53.70 1.15 9.55
N TYR A 236 54.55 1.99 8.93
CA TYR A 236 55.81 1.59 8.33
C TYR A 236 56.97 2.09 9.15
N VAL A 237 57.96 1.21 9.35
CA VAL A 237 59.22 1.57 10.00
C VAL A 237 59.98 2.64 9.20
N SER A 238 59.76 2.79 7.90
CA SER A 238 60.42 3.85 7.12
C SER A 238 59.85 5.24 7.40
N GLY A 239 58.55 5.34 7.71
CA GLY A 239 57.86 6.62 7.91
C GLY A 239 57.52 7.34 6.60
N ASP A 240 57.39 6.63 5.47
CA ASP A 240 57.12 7.27 4.17
C ASP A 240 55.63 7.52 3.92
N GLN A 241 54.75 6.86 4.68
CA GLN A 241 53.30 7.03 4.60
C GLN A 241 52.76 7.39 5.98
N TRP A 242 52.07 8.53 6.05
CA TRP A 242 51.48 9.07 7.27
C TRP A 242 49.97 9.13 7.12
N ASP A 243 49.28 8.51 8.07
CA ASP A 243 47.83 8.54 8.20
C ASP A 243 47.46 9.58 9.26
N LEU A 244 46.61 10.54 8.92
CA LEU A 244 46.11 11.53 9.87
C LEU A 244 45.23 10.84 10.92
N VAL A 245 45.60 10.98 12.19
CA VAL A 245 44.93 10.33 13.33
C VAL A 245 44.12 11.32 14.16
N ALA A 246 44.64 12.51 14.41
CA ALA A 246 43.92 13.56 15.12
C ALA A 246 44.33 14.95 14.62
N SER A 247 43.53 15.96 14.97
CA SER A 247 43.83 17.36 14.71
C SER A 247 43.34 18.23 15.86
N SER A 248 43.71 19.51 15.84
CA SER A 248 43.28 20.52 16.82
C SER A 248 41.77 20.72 16.91
N SER A 249 41.00 20.25 15.93
CA SER A 249 39.55 20.28 15.97
C SER A 249 39.01 19.02 15.34
N TRP A 250 38.17 18.31 16.07
CA TRP A 250 37.62 17.05 15.62
C TRP A 250 36.21 16.85 16.19
N THR A 251 35.43 15.98 15.55
CA THR A 251 34.12 15.56 16.07
C THR A 251 33.87 14.09 15.81
N TRP A 252 33.14 13.44 16.70
CA TRP A 252 32.55 12.15 16.41
C TRP A 252 31.31 12.33 15.55
N THR A 253 31.22 11.57 14.49
CA THR A 253 29.99 11.40 13.70
C THR A 253 29.60 9.93 13.62
N TRP A 254 28.45 9.66 13.01
CA TRP A 254 27.97 8.28 12.82
C TRP A 254 28.91 7.46 11.92
N ALA A 255 29.68 8.16 11.09
CA ALA A 255 30.72 7.67 10.20
C ALA A 255 31.98 7.16 10.93
N GLY A 256 32.23 7.70 12.13
CA GLY A 256 33.55 7.72 12.75
C GLY A 256 33.98 9.16 13.08
N MET A 257 35.24 9.31 13.45
CA MET A 257 35.83 10.61 13.79
C MET A 257 36.13 11.42 12.53
N ILE A 258 35.64 12.66 12.49
CA ILE A 258 35.98 13.64 11.45
C ILE A 258 37.00 14.61 12.04
N LEU A 259 38.07 14.82 11.30
CA LEU A 259 39.19 15.70 11.67
C LEU A 259 39.13 16.98 10.83
N TRP A 260 39.27 18.12 11.48
CA TRP A 260 39.36 19.43 10.85
C TRP A 260 40.73 20.05 11.12
N GLU A 261 41.46 20.39 10.06
CA GLU A 261 42.78 21.02 10.15
C GLU A 261 42.69 22.53 10.47
N THR A 262 41.50 23.13 10.32
CA THR A 262 41.28 24.58 10.46
C THR A 262 40.73 25.02 11.80
N GLY A 263 40.22 24.11 12.62
CA GLY A 263 39.70 24.51 13.92
C GLY A 263 40.81 24.67 14.96
N GLU A 264 40.69 25.72 15.75
CA GLU A 264 41.61 26.01 16.85
C GLU A 264 41.26 25.18 18.10
N PHE A 265 42.29 24.62 18.73
CA PHE A 265 42.25 24.01 20.04
C PHE A 265 42.62 25.06 21.10
N GLN A 266 41.83 25.13 22.18
CA GLN A 266 42.13 26.00 23.30
C GLN A 266 43.10 25.31 24.28
N THR A 267 44.38 25.33 23.94
CA THR A 267 45.43 24.81 24.83
C THR A 267 45.39 25.52 26.19
N THR A 268 45.53 24.76 27.28
CA THR A 268 45.50 25.28 28.65
C THR A 268 46.69 26.21 28.87
N PRO A 269 46.50 27.40 29.47
CA PRO A 269 47.59 28.36 29.67
C PRO A 269 48.60 27.93 30.75
N GLU A 270 48.27 26.92 31.57
CA GLU A 270 49.14 26.34 32.58
C GLU A 270 50.34 25.61 31.95
N ARG A 271 51.54 25.86 32.48
CA ARG A 271 52.80 25.32 31.96
C ARG A 271 53.05 23.91 32.49
N GLY A 272 53.48 23.00 31.64
CA GLY A 272 53.59 21.58 32.01
C GLY A 272 52.22 20.90 32.14
N ALA A 273 51.15 21.56 31.71
CA ALA A 273 49.83 20.95 31.64
C ALA A 273 49.83 19.84 30.59
N THR A 274 49.16 18.73 30.90
CA THR A 274 49.00 17.60 29.99
C THR A 274 47.65 17.71 29.30
N GLU A 275 47.68 17.95 27.98
CA GLU A 275 46.50 17.93 27.12
C GLU A 275 46.30 16.53 26.60
N SER A 276 45.19 15.89 26.97
CA SER A 276 44.88 14.50 26.61
C SER A 276 43.70 14.41 25.65
N PHE A 277 43.81 13.50 24.69
CA PHE A 277 42.84 13.26 23.64
C PHE A 277 42.46 11.79 23.66
N ASP A 278 41.22 11.52 24.04
CA ASP A 278 40.64 10.17 24.02
C ASP A 278 39.97 9.93 22.67
N LEU A 279 40.54 9.00 21.90
CA LEU A 279 40.04 8.54 20.60
C LEU A 279 39.19 7.27 20.74
N SER A 280 38.87 6.85 21.97
CA SER A 280 37.97 5.73 22.20
C SER A 280 36.57 6.07 21.67
N VAL A 281 35.91 5.05 21.12
CA VAL A 281 34.55 5.19 20.59
C VAL A 281 33.63 5.48 21.78
N PRO A 282 32.96 6.64 21.83
CA PRO A 282 32.15 6.94 22.99
C PRO A 282 31.01 5.91 23.07
N TRP A 283 30.85 5.29 24.23
CA TRP A 283 29.95 4.14 24.43
C TRP A 283 28.51 4.39 23.95
N ILE A 284 28.05 5.65 23.96
CA ILE A 284 26.73 6.03 23.47
C ILE A 284 26.57 5.81 21.96
N TRP A 285 27.63 6.05 21.16
CA TRP A 285 27.66 5.73 19.72
C TRP A 285 27.64 4.24 19.50
N ALA A 286 28.45 3.51 20.27
CA ALA A 286 28.51 2.07 20.24
C ALA A 286 27.12 1.47 20.51
N PHE A 287 26.47 1.92 21.58
CA PHE A 287 25.13 1.50 21.98
C PHE A 287 24.08 1.83 20.92
N GLN A 288 24.05 3.08 20.43
CA GLN A 288 23.10 3.49 19.40
C GLN A 288 23.26 2.63 18.13
N ARG A 289 24.47 2.49 17.62
CA ARG A 289 24.74 1.78 16.37
C ARG A 289 24.38 0.30 16.46
N VAL A 290 24.72 -0.37 17.56
CA VAL A 290 24.33 -1.76 17.81
C VAL A 290 22.82 -1.89 17.95
N SER A 291 22.19 -1.03 18.75
CA SER A 291 20.74 -1.08 18.99
C SER A 291 19.93 -0.82 17.73
N CYS A 292 20.31 0.17 16.91
CA CYS A 292 19.67 0.47 15.63
C CYS A 292 19.74 -0.71 14.66
N ASN A 293 20.92 -1.31 14.46
CA ASN A 293 21.07 -2.47 13.57
C ASN A 293 20.32 -3.70 14.09
N LEU A 294 20.31 -3.94 15.41
CA LEU A 294 19.53 -5.03 16.02
C LEU A 294 18.03 -4.84 15.78
N VAL A 295 17.50 -3.64 16.03
CA VAL A 295 16.09 -3.30 15.82
C VAL A 295 15.71 -3.43 14.35
N GLN A 296 16.57 -2.96 13.44
CA GLN A 296 16.34 -3.07 11.99
C GLN A 296 16.35 -4.54 11.52
N THR A 297 17.31 -5.35 12.01
CA THR A 297 17.35 -6.79 11.74
C THR A 297 16.09 -7.48 12.25
N ALA A 298 15.67 -7.18 13.48
CA ALA A 298 14.45 -7.73 14.07
C ALA A 298 13.19 -7.31 13.32
N MET A 299 13.12 -6.06 12.86
CA MET A 299 12.04 -5.53 12.03
C MET A 299 11.90 -6.32 10.73
N PHE A 300 12.96 -6.40 9.92
CA PHE A 300 12.90 -7.09 8.63
C PHE A 300 12.64 -8.58 8.80
N THR A 301 13.25 -9.22 9.80
CA THR A 301 13.00 -10.63 10.13
C THR A 301 11.54 -10.85 10.49
N SER A 302 10.96 -9.99 11.33
CA SER A 302 9.57 -10.14 11.75
C SER A 302 8.59 -9.90 10.61
N ILE A 303 8.86 -8.94 9.73
CA ILE A 303 8.08 -8.70 8.52
C ILE A 303 8.14 -9.91 7.59
N LEU A 304 9.34 -10.47 7.37
CA LEU A 304 9.54 -11.65 6.55
C LEU A 304 8.77 -12.86 7.11
N VAL A 305 8.92 -13.14 8.41
CA VAL A 305 8.21 -14.23 9.10
C VAL A 305 6.69 -14.03 9.03
N ALA A 306 6.20 -12.81 9.30
CA ALA A 306 4.77 -12.52 9.21
C ALA A 306 4.23 -12.70 7.78
N GLY A 307 5.01 -12.31 6.76
CA GLY A 307 4.71 -12.53 5.35
C GLY A 307 4.64 -14.02 5.00
N SER A 308 5.65 -14.80 5.42
CA SER A 308 5.71 -16.26 5.22
C SER A 308 4.55 -16.99 5.91
N LEU A 309 4.12 -16.51 7.07
CA LEU A 309 2.96 -17.04 7.81
C LEU A 309 1.62 -16.48 7.33
N LYS A 310 1.61 -15.64 6.27
CA LYS A 310 0.41 -15.00 5.72
C LYS A 310 -0.36 -14.14 6.72
N HIS A 311 0.33 -13.63 7.75
CA HIS A 311 -0.21 -12.74 8.78
C HIS A 311 0.12 -11.28 8.46
N TYR A 312 -0.30 -10.80 7.28
CA TYR A 312 0.11 -9.49 6.77
C TYR A 312 -0.30 -8.32 7.68
N SER A 313 -1.47 -8.37 8.33
CA SER A 313 -1.91 -7.34 9.27
C SER A 313 -1.04 -7.29 10.54
N LYS A 314 -0.62 -8.45 11.04
CA LYS A 314 0.34 -8.52 12.16
C LYS A 314 1.72 -8.05 11.72
N GLY A 315 2.17 -8.44 10.53
CA GLY A 315 3.43 -7.98 9.95
C GLY A 315 3.50 -6.45 9.86
N LYS A 316 2.38 -5.82 9.46
CA LYS A 316 2.23 -4.37 9.49
C LYS A 316 2.38 -3.81 10.91
N GLY A 317 1.60 -4.30 11.87
CA GLY A 317 1.68 -3.83 13.26
C GLY A 317 3.08 -3.97 13.85
N ILE A 318 3.78 -5.07 13.54
CA ILE A 318 5.16 -5.31 13.96
C ILE A 318 6.12 -4.31 13.28
N ALA A 319 5.94 -4.03 11.98
CA ALA A 319 6.73 -3.04 11.27
C ALA A 319 6.59 -1.64 11.90
N ILE A 320 5.37 -1.23 12.28
CA ILE A 320 5.13 0.03 13.00
C ILE A 320 5.89 0.02 14.32
N LEU A 321 5.71 -1.02 15.13
CA LEU A 321 6.32 -1.12 16.46
C LEU A 321 7.84 -0.97 16.39
N PHE A 322 8.51 -1.75 15.54
CA PHE A 322 9.97 -1.66 15.43
C PHE A 322 10.43 -0.34 14.80
N SER A 323 9.68 0.23 13.86
CA SER A 323 9.96 1.57 13.33
C SER A 323 9.89 2.63 14.42
N SER A 324 8.90 2.55 15.32
CA SER A 324 8.77 3.46 16.47
C SER A 324 9.88 3.25 17.49
N ILE A 325 10.33 2.02 17.73
CA ILE A 325 11.48 1.75 18.60
C ILE A 325 12.76 2.33 17.98
N TYR A 326 12.97 2.13 16.68
CA TYR A 326 14.08 2.71 15.93
C TYR A 326 14.07 4.24 16.00
N ALA A 327 12.88 4.84 15.88
CA ALA A 327 12.66 6.28 16.08
C ALA A 327 13.12 6.76 17.45
N ALA A 328 12.65 6.09 18.49
CA ALA A 328 12.94 6.45 19.87
C ALA A 328 14.44 6.37 20.17
N ILE A 329 15.13 5.32 19.70
CA ILE A 329 16.58 5.17 19.90
C ILE A 329 17.34 6.31 19.24
N ASN A 330 17.02 6.66 17.99
CA ASN A 330 17.68 7.76 17.29
C ASN A 330 17.34 9.11 17.94
N GLY A 331 16.08 9.36 18.32
CA GLY A 331 15.67 10.59 19.00
C GLY A 331 16.36 10.80 20.35
N ILE A 332 16.43 9.76 21.18
CA ILE A 332 17.15 9.81 22.48
C ILE A 332 18.64 10.08 22.25
N SER A 333 19.24 9.41 21.27
CA SER A 333 20.66 9.61 20.94
C SER A 333 20.92 11.06 20.52
N CYS A 334 20.11 11.61 19.61
CA CYS A 334 20.17 13.02 19.21
C CYS A 334 20.01 13.99 20.38
N LEU A 335 19.09 13.72 21.31
CA LEU A 335 18.91 14.53 22.51
C LEU A 335 20.16 14.51 23.41
N LEU A 336 20.73 13.33 23.64
CA LEU A 336 21.95 13.17 24.43
C LEU A 336 23.16 13.86 23.77
N TYR A 337 23.22 13.89 22.42
CA TYR A 337 24.19 14.71 21.70
C TYR A 337 23.95 16.20 21.87
N ALA A 338 22.70 16.65 21.79
CA ALA A 338 22.33 18.05 21.98
C ALA A 338 22.77 18.60 23.33
N LEU A 339 22.75 17.76 24.36
CA LEU A 339 23.21 18.11 25.70
C LEU A 339 24.74 18.19 25.81
N LYS A 340 25.50 17.53 24.93
CA LYS A 340 26.97 17.42 24.99
C LYS A 340 27.71 18.28 23.97
N MET A 341 27.06 18.66 22.86
CA MET A 341 27.65 19.39 21.72
C MET A 341 26.97 20.75 21.50
N MET A 342 27.56 21.59 20.64
CA MET A 342 26.94 22.85 20.20
C MET A 342 25.57 22.60 19.55
N TRP A 343 24.58 23.43 19.91
CA TRP A 343 23.16 23.31 19.52
C TRP A 343 22.90 23.20 18.00
N GLU A 344 23.80 23.71 17.17
CA GLU A 344 23.69 23.73 15.71
C GLU A 344 23.77 22.33 15.09
N VAL A 345 24.66 21.47 15.60
CA VAL A 345 24.81 20.07 15.12
C VAL A 345 23.61 19.23 15.56
N ALA A 346 23.09 19.52 16.74
CA ALA A 346 21.94 18.84 17.31
C ALA A 346 20.65 19.09 16.53
N PHE A 347 20.45 20.32 16.05
CA PHE A 347 19.26 20.66 15.25
C PHE A 347 19.20 19.87 13.93
N VAL A 348 20.33 19.77 13.23
CA VAL A 348 20.39 19.03 11.96
C VAL A 348 20.28 17.52 12.19
N ALA A 349 20.97 16.98 13.19
CA ALA A 349 20.86 15.57 13.56
C ALA A 349 19.44 15.18 14.00
N GLY A 350 18.75 16.06 14.75
CA GLY A 350 17.35 15.88 15.14
C GLY A 350 16.40 15.88 13.94
N GLY A 351 16.67 16.71 12.92
CA GLY A 351 15.93 16.71 11.66
C GLY A 351 16.05 15.39 10.89
N PHE A 352 17.27 14.83 10.79
CA PHE A 352 17.49 13.51 10.20
C PHE A 352 16.77 12.41 10.97
N ALA A 353 16.92 12.38 12.29
CA ALA A 353 16.26 11.38 13.12
C ALA A 353 14.73 11.44 12.96
N LEU A 354 14.14 12.63 12.87
CA LEU A 354 12.70 12.79 12.62
C LEU A 354 12.25 12.28 11.25
N ILE A 355 13.10 12.34 10.22
CA ILE A 355 12.74 11.89 8.87
C ILE A 355 13.01 10.40 8.69
N ASP A 356 14.18 9.92 9.11
CA ASP A 356 14.51 8.49 9.12
C ASP A 356 13.52 7.67 9.92
N SER A 357 12.92 8.28 10.95
CA SER A 357 12.00 7.59 11.83
C SER A 357 10.52 7.92 11.59
N GLY A 358 10.22 9.16 11.21
CA GLY A 358 8.88 9.59 10.84
C GLY A 358 8.44 8.99 9.50
N LEU A 359 9.38 8.67 8.61
CA LEU A 359 9.06 8.11 7.31
C LEU A 359 8.50 6.67 7.40
N PRO A 360 9.16 5.70 8.05
CA PRO A 360 8.57 4.36 8.20
C PRO A 360 7.22 4.41 8.91
N ILE A 361 7.06 5.28 9.91
CA ILE A 361 5.78 5.49 10.62
C ILE A 361 4.72 6.01 9.63
N THR A 362 4.96 7.10 8.91
CA THR A 362 3.99 7.67 7.96
C THR A 362 3.68 6.75 6.78
N LEU A 363 4.67 6.01 6.28
CA LEU A 363 4.50 5.01 5.23
C LEU A 363 3.58 3.86 5.69
N VAL A 364 3.66 3.45 6.95
CA VAL A 364 2.82 2.36 7.47
C VAL A 364 1.43 2.85 7.88
N PHE A 365 1.30 4.06 8.44
CA PHE A 365 0.00 4.64 8.81
C PHE A 365 -0.82 5.08 7.59
N SER A 366 -0.18 5.55 6.52
CA SER A 366 -0.85 6.04 5.32
C SER A 366 -0.54 5.19 4.08
N GLU A 367 -0.88 3.91 4.13
CA GLU A 367 -0.75 2.98 2.97
C GLU A 367 -1.27 3.57 1.65
N ARG A 368 -2.34 4.37 1.72
CA ARG A 368 -2.91 5.08 0.56
C ARG A 368 -2.04 6.24 0.04
N SER A 369 -1.28 6.89 0.92
CA SER A 369 -0.41 8.02 0.61
C SER A 369 1.06 7.61 0.44
N LEU A 370 1.38 6.31 0.62
CA LEU A 370 2.72 5.72 0.49
C LEU A 370 3.46 6.23 -0.75
N ARG A 371 2.77 6.37 -1.89
CA ARG A 371 3.38 6.86 -3.15
C ARG A 371 3.87 8.30 -3.07
N TYR A 372 3.07 9.18 -2.47
CA TYR A 372 3.42 10.59 -2.33
C TYR A 372 4.53 10.75 -1.29
N TRP A 373 4.44 9.99 -0.19
CA TRP A 373 5.44 10.03 0.87
C TRP A 373 6.79 9.46 0.45
N ILE A 374 6.87 8.36 -0.32
CA ILE A 374 8.18 7.86 -0.81
C ILE A 374 8.89 8.93 -1.64
N GLY A 375 8.17 9.64 -2.51
CA GLY A 375 8.75 10.71 -3.33
C GLY A 375 9.17 11.93 -2.50
N VAL A 376 8.25 12.44 -1.67
CA VAL A 376 8.52 13.59 -0.77
C VAL A 376 9.67 13.29 0.18
N ALA A 377 9.75 12.07 0.68
CA ALA A 377 10.77 11.67 1.63
C ALA A 377 12.10 11.36 0.99
N GLY A 378 12.14 10.71 -0.18
CA GLY A 378 13.39 10.52 -0.91
C GLY A 378 14.01 11.88 -1.28
N ILE A 379 13.19 12.79 -1.82
CA ILE A 379 13.64 14.16 -2.16
C ILE A 379 14.00 14.95 -0.89
N GLY A 380 13.18 14.88 0.15
CA GLY A 380 13.42 15.58 1.41
C GLY A 380 14.67 15.10 2.13
N TYR A 381 14.90 13.79 2.17
CA TYR A 381 16.09 13.17 2.73
C TYR A 381 17.35 13.62 2.00
N GLU A 382 17.33 13.59 0.66
CA GLU A 382 18.45 14.02 -0.17
C GLU A 382 18.74 15.52 -0.06
N LEU A 383 17.70 16.35 -0.04
CA LEU A 383 17.88 17.79 0.20
C LEU A 383 18.48 18.06 1.58
N LEU A 384 18.11 17.29 2.60
CA LEU A 384 18.70 17.44 3.94
C LEU A 384 20.12 16.93 4.02
N ILE A 385 20.45 15.83 3.33
CA ILE A 385 21.83 15.39 3.11
C ILE A 385 22.63 16.54 2.49
N ILE A 386 22.16 17.09 1.37
CA ILE A 386 22.83 18.19 0.68
C ILE A 386 22.96 19.43 1.57
N ILE A 387 21.93 19.80 2.33
CA ILE A 387 21.96 20.93 3.27
C ILE A 387 22.96 20.66 4.40
N HIS A 388 22.94 19.48 5.00
CA HIS A 388 23.87 19.09 6.07
C HIS A 388 25.31 19.13 5.60
N PHE A 389 25.58 18.58 4.43
CA PHE A 389 26.91 18.62 3.80
C PHE A 389 27.26 20.06 3.38
N THR A 390 26.33 20.85 2.87
CA THR A 390 26.63 22.25 2.52
C THR A 390 26.96 23.05 3.78
N VAL A 391 26.19 22.91 4.87
CA VAL A 391 26.43 23.63 6.14
C VAL A 391 27.74 23.18 6.80
N LEU A 392 28.04 21.88 6.81
CA LEU A 392 29.29 21.37 7.37
C LEU A 392 30.52 21.75 6.52
N PHE A 393 30.38 21.87 5.20
CA PHE A 393 31.49 22.07 4.27
C PHE A 393 31.59 23.50 3.71
N HIS A 394 30.68 24.42 4.05
CA HIS A 394 30.83 25.84 3.72
C HIS A 394 31.90 26.55 4.57
N ARG A 395 32.60 25.83 5.46
CA ARG A 395 33.87 26.31 6.01
C ARG A 395 34.99 26.05 4.99
N PRO A 396 35.66 27.10 4.48
CA PRO A 396 36.66 26.97 3.44
C PRO A 396 37.92 26.34 4.04
N SER A 397 38.05 25.03 3.92
CA SER A 397 39.30 24.32 4.20
C SER A 397 39.50 23.27 3.13
N GLY A 398 40.33 23.62 2.14
CA GLY A 398 40.80 22.69 1.12
C GLY A 398 41.60 21.56 1.77
N LEU A 399 41.55 20.39 1.13
CA LEU A 399 42.20 19.13 1.51
C LEU A 399 41.59 18.42 2.72
N ILE A 400 40.50 17.69 2.47
CA ILE A 400 40.12 16.53 3.30
C ILE A 400 40.68 15.30 2.59
N GLY A 401 41.89 14.89 2.95
CA GLY A 401 42.50 13.64 2.50
C GLY A 401 42.22 12.53 3.50
N GLY A 402 41.07 11.86 3.39
CA GLY A 402 40.71 10.75 4.27
C GLY A 402 39.74 9.77 3.63
N SER A 403 40.24 8.58 3.29
CA SER A 403 39.50 7.48 2.64
C SER A 403 38.27 6.98 3.43
N GLY A 404 38.21 7.24 4.74
CA GLY A 404 37.06 6.90 5.58
C GLY A 404 35.85 7.82 5.38
N LEU A 405 36.09 9.10 5.05
CA LEU A 405 35.02 10.08 4.83
C LEU A 405 34.33 9.85 3.48
N ASP A 406 35.10 9.45 2.47
CA ASP A 406 34.59 9.02 1.17
C ASP A 406 33.63 7.84 1.32
N LEU A 407 33.96 6.83 2.13
CA LEU A 407 33.13 5.64 2.28
C LEU A 407 31.75 5.96 2.88
N VAL A 408 31.71 6.88 3.83
CA VAL A 408 30.47 7.25 4.54
C VAL A 408 29.65 8.26 3.73
N GLN A 409 30.29 9.23 3.08
CA GLN A 409 29.62 10.08 2.10
C GLN A 409 29.01 9.23 0.98
N ASN A 410 29.77 8.25 0.48
CA ASN A 410 29.27 7.31 -0.52
C ASN A 410 28.14 6.44 0.04
N ALA A 411 28.15 6.04 1.31
CA ALA A 411 27.08 5.23 1.90
C ALA A 411 25.76 6.00 2.05
N GLY A 412 25.80 7.24 2.54
CA GLY A 412 24.60 8.09 2.67
C GLY A 412 24.00 8.47 1.31
N LEU A 413 24.86 8.85 0.36
CA LEU A 413 24.45 9.10 -1.02
C LEU A 413 23.94 7.83 -1.70
N LEU A 414 24.52 6.67 -1.41
CA LEU A 414 24.04 5.39 -1.93
C LEU A 414 22.65 5.05 -1.37
N GLU A 415 22.41 5.29 -0.08
CA GLU A 415 21.11 5.05 0.54
C GLU A 415 20.03 5.97 -0.03
N GLY A 416 20.30 7.27 -0.11
CA GLY A 416 19.41 8.24 -0.75
C GLY A 416 19.16 7.90 -2.22
N PHE A 417 20.22 7.55 -2.96
CA PHE A 417 20.13 7.08 -4.34
C PHE A 417 19.30 5.80 -4.44
N CYS A 418 19.41 4.86 -3.50
CA CYS A 418 18.56 3.68 -3.44
C CYS A 418 17.09 4.06 -3.25
N TYR A 419 16.75 5.01 -2.39
CA TYR A 419 15.37 5.50 -2.25
C TYR A 419 14.86 6.17 -3.54
N ILE A 420 15.67 7.03 -4.16
CA ILE A 420 15.34 7.64 -5.46
C ILE A 420 15.15 6.56 -6.52
N CYS A 421 16.03 5.55 -6.59
CA CYS A 421 15.93 4.44 -7.53
C CYS A 421 14.68 3.61 -7.26
N LEU A 422 14.35 3.30 -6.02
CA LEU A 422 13.12 2.58 -5.67
C LEU A 422 11.88 3.39 -6.07
N PHE A 423 11.87 4.70 -5.82
CA PHE A 423 10.81 5.60 -6.27
C PHE A 423 10.71 5.64 -7.79
N ALA A 424 11.84 5.81 -8.49
CA ALA A 424 11.91 5.85 -9.94
C ALA A 424 11.48 4.51 -10.56
N ILE A 425 11.91 3.38 -10.00
CA ILE A 425 11.48 2.04 -10.43
C ILE A 425 9.97 1.90 -10.20
N ALA A 426 9.43 2.26 -9.03
CA ALA A 426 8.00 2.22 -8.77
C ALA A 426 7.21 3.12 -9.74
N TYR A 427 7.70 4.33 -10.01
CA TYR A 427 7.10 5.28 -10.93
C TYR A 427 7.16 4.81 -12.39
N ILE A 428 8.32 4.36 -12.87
CA ILE A 428 8.54 3.86 -14.23
C ILE A 428 7.74 2.57 -14.46
N THR A 429 7.81 1.60 -13.54
CA THR A 429 7.04 0.35 -13.66
C THR A 429 5.54 0.62 -13.70
N ARG A 430 5.04 1.57 -12.90
CA ARG A 430 3.65 2.01 -12.96
C ARG A 430 3.32 2.70 -14.28
N SER A 431 4.13 3.67 -14.70
CA SER A 431 3.93 4.40 -15.97
C SER A 431 3.88 3.42 -17.15
N ARG A 432 4.83 2.48 -17.22
CA ARG A 432 4.85 1.42 -18.23
C ARG A 432 3.65 0.48 -18.13
N SER A 433 3.26 0.08 -16.93
CA SER A 433 2.06 -0.77 -16.74
C SER A 433 0.81 -0.05 -17.21
N ARG A 434 0.66 1.24 -16.90
CA ARG A 434 -0.45 2.09 -17.37
C ARG A 434 -0.44 2.26 -18.89
N GLN A 435 0.72 2.54 -19.48
CA GLN A 435 0.85 2.66 -20.94
C GLN A 435 0.51 1.34 -21.63
N CYS A 436 0.98 0.20 -21.11
CA CYS A 436 0.66 -1.12 -21.63
C CYS A 436 -0.84 -1.44 -21.49
N ALA A 437 -1.44 -1.14 -20.35
CA ALA A 437 -2.88 -1.28 -20.15
C ALA A 437 -3.69 -0.41 -21.12
N LEU A 438 -3.28 0.84 -21.34
CA LEU A 438 -3.89 1.76 -22.31
C LEU A 438 -3.72 1.28 -23.74
N SER A 439 -2.54 0.75 -24.11
CA SER A 439 -2.31 0.24 -25.46
C SER A 439 -3.15 -1.00 -25.75
N ILE A 440 -3.38 -1.87 -24.74
CA ILE A 440 -4.21 -3.06 -24.89
C ILE A 440 -5.67 -2.71 -25.19
N ILE A 441 -6.21 -1.66 -24.57
CA ILE A 441 -7.61 -1.25 -24.77
C ILE A 441 -7.78 -0.21 -25.88
N LYS A 442 -6.72 0.25 -26.53
CA LYS A 442 -6.79 1.36 -27.47
C LYS A 442 -7.76 1.06 -28.61
N ASP A 443 -7.61 -0.12 -29.21
CA ASP A 443 -8.45 -0.55 -30.34
C ASP A 443 -9.92 -0.77 -29.90
N ASP A 444 -10.11 -1.34 -28.70
CA ASP A 444 -11.44 -1.52 -28.11
C ASP A 444 -12.13 -0.16 -27.87
N TRP A 445 -11.38 0.80 -27.30
CA TRP A 445 -11.87 2.14 -27.04
C TRP A 445 -12.21 2.87 -28.34
N GLU A 446 -11.35 2.83 -29.35
CA GLU A 446 -11.64 3.41 -30.67
C GLU A 446 -12.90 2.79 -31.31
N ALA A 447 -13.11 1.48 -31.14
CA ALA A 447 -14.33 0.82 -31.60
C ALA A 447 -15.58 1.33 -30.87
N TYR A 448 -15.52 1.51 -29.56
CA TYR A 448 -16.60 2.09 -28.76
C TYR A 448 -16.89 3.55 -29.15
N ASP A 449 -15.85 4.37 -29.34
CA ASP A 449 -16.02 5.78 -29.71
C ASP A 449 -16.57 5.94 -31.13
N LYS A 450 -16.14 5.08 -32.06
CA LYS A 450 -16.73 5.03 -33.42
C LYS A 450 -18.20 4.62 -33.37
N CYS A 451 -18.56 3.63 -32.55
CA CYS A 451 -19.94 3.23 -32.34
C CYS A 451 -20.78 4.35 -31.73
N TRP A 452 -20.26 5.05 -30.72
CA TRP A 452 -20.90 6.20 -30.12
C TRP A 452 -21.09 7.35 -31.11
N ALA A 453 -20.07 7.67 -31.92
CA ALA A 453 -20.17 8.71 -32.94
C ALA A 453 -21.26 8.38 -33.99
N ALA A 454 -21.38 7.11 -34.39
CA ALA A 454 -22.43 6.67 -35.29
C ALA A 454 -23.82 6.85 -34.68
N LEU A 455 -24.03 6.43 -33.42
CA LEU A 455 -25.32 6.57 -32.73
C LEU A 455 -25.67 8.04 -32.48
N SER A 456 -24.70 8.86 -32.09
CA SER A 456 -24.86 10.29 -31.82
C SER A 456 -25.03 11.13 -33.08
N SER A 457 -24.82 10.57 -34.27
CA SER A 457 -25.16 11.25 -35.53
C SER A 457 -26.67 11.29 -35.79
N ASN A 458 -27.44 10.42 -35.12
CA ASN A 458 -28.90 10.42 -35.21
C ASN A 458 -29.49 11.36 -34.15
N GLN A 459 -30.08 12.48 -34.62
CA GLN A 459 -30.66 13.50 -33.74
C GLN A 459 -31.75 12.96 -32.79
N GLN A 460 -32.54 11.97 -33.23
CA GLN A 460 -33.56 11.34 -32.39
C GLN A 460 -32.93 10.56 -31.23
N TYR A 461 -31.82 9.86 -31.48
CA TYR A 461 -31.09 9.14 -30.44
C TYR A 461 -30.44 10.08 -29.44
N VAL A 462 -29.86 11.19 -29.92
CA VAL A 462 -29.31 12.24 -29.04
C VAL A 462 -30.37 12.81 -28.10
N SER A 463 -31.57 13.13 -28.60
CA SER A 463 -32.68 13.57 -27.75
C SER A 463 -33.04 12.53 -26.69
N THR A 464 -33.11 11.26 -27.10
CA THR A 464 -33.44 10.15 -26.19
C THR A 464 -32.38 9.96 -25.11
N PHE A 465 -31.08 10.07 -25.45
CA PHE A 465 -29.99 9.98 -24.48
C PHE A 465 -30.01 11.14 -23.47
N GLU A 466 -30.37 12.35 -23.92
CA GLU A 466 -30.53 13.51 -23.04
C GLU A 466 -31.71 13.31 -22.09
N GLU A 467 -32.87 12.88 -22.59
CA GLU A 467 -34.05 12.57 -21.76
C GLU A 467 -33.74 11.49 -20.72
N MET A 468 -33.02 10.43 -21.12
CA MET A 468 -32.58 9.37 -20.24
C MET A 468 -31.61 9.87 -19.16
N TYR A 469 -30.71 10.80 -19.49
CA TYR A 469 -29.83 11.45 -18.52
C TYR A 469 -30.60 12.32 -17.54
N GLN A 470 -31.52 13.15 -18.02
CA GLN A 470 -32.38 13.97 -17.17
C GLN A 470 -33.23 13.12 -16.23
N PHE A 471 -33.83 12.03 -16.74
CA PHE A 471 -34.58 11.08 -15.94
C PHE A 471 -33.71 10.43 -14.85
N SER A 472 -32.59 9.83 -15.23
CA SER A 472 -31.69 9.14 -14.28
C SER A 472 -31.11 10.09 -13.23
N SER A 473 -30.79 11.34 -13.60
CA SER A 473 -30.32 12.37 -12.67
C SER A 473 -31.39 12.79 -11.66
N ARG A 474 -32.63 13.06 -12.13
CA ARG A 474 -33.78 13.35 -11.25
C ARG A 474 -34.09 12.18 -10.35
N PHE A 475 -34.07 10.96 -10.88
CA PHE A 475 -34.31 9.75 -10.10
C PHE A 475 -33.22 9.53 -9.04
N CYS A 476 -31.95 9.74 -9.36
CA CYS A 476 -30.87 9.68 -8.36
C CYS A 476 -31.01 10.76 -7.27
N THR A 477 -31.48 11.95 -7.64
CA THR A 477 -31.77 13.02 -6.68
C THR A 477 -32.94 12.65 -5.77
N TYR A 478 -33.98 12.04 -6.35
CA TYR A 478 -35.14 11.50 -5.64
C TYR A 478 -34.74 10.39 -4.65
N LEU A 479 -33.89 9.44 -5.06
CA LEU A 479 -33.35 8.40 -4.18
C LEU A 479 -32.52 8.96 -3.01
N ARG A 480 -31.87 10.12 -3.18
CA ARG A 480 -31.09 10.79 -2.13
C ARG A 480 -31.93 11.67 -1.22
N SER A 481 -33.19 11.93 -1.55
CA SER A 481 -34.05 12.81 -0.76
C SER A 481 -34.40 12.17 0.59
N PRO A 482 -34.18 12.86 1.73
CA PRO A 482 -34.55 12.36 3.05
C PRO A 482 -36.03 11.99 3.18
N LEU A 483 -36.91 12.67 2.42
CA LEU A 483 -38.36 12.49 2.49
C LEU A 483 -38.84 11.10 2.06
N GLN A 484 -37.98 10.30 1.43
CA GLN A 484 -38.31 8.93 1.04
C GLN A 484 -37.64 7.83 1.84
N GLN A 485 -36.78 8.24 2.77
CA GLN A 485 -36.20 7.33 3.74
C GLN A 485 -37.20 6.82 4.81
N PRO A 486 -38.32 7.49 5.20
CA PRO A 486 -39.05 7.08 6.39
C PRO A 486 -39.88 5.79 6.24
N ILE A 487 -40.08 5.25 5.03
CA ILE A 487 -40.84 4.00 4.82
C ILE A 487 -39.97 2.84 4.32
N ARG A 488 -38.73 3.11 3.88
CA ARG A 488 -37.87 2.11 3.21
C ARG A 488 -36.46 1.95 3.79
N SER A 489 -35.99 2.81 4.72
CA SER A 489 -34.59 2.75 5.21
C SER A 489 -34.39 2.61 6.72
N THR A 490 -35.44 2.60 7.55
CA THR A 490 -35.29 2.44 9.01
C THR A 490 -34.58 1.14 9.41
N ASN A 491 -34.62 0.08 8.60
CA ASN A 491 -33.96 -1.18 8.95
C ASN A 491 -32.57 -1.41 8.35
N VAL A 492 -32.14 -0.69 7.31
CA VAL A 492 -30.88 -1.01 6.61
C VAL A 492 -29.80 0.04 6.86
N GLU A 493 -30.11 1.34 6.76
CA GLU A 493 -29.10 2.38 6.95
C GLU A 493 -28.87 2.72 8.43
N GLN A 494 -29.92 2.70 9.25
CA GLN A 494 -29.77 2.83 10.71
C GLN A 494 -28.98 1.63 11.29
N PHE A 495 -29.25 0.42 10.77
CA PHE A 495 -28.53 -0.80 11.13
C PHE A 495 -27.04 -0.77 10.74
N ILE A 496 -26.71 -0.31 9.52
CA ILE A 496 -25.31 -0.15 9.08
C ILE A 496 -24.58 0.94 9.88
N THR A 497 -25.25 2.03 10.25
CA THR A 497 -24.60 3.16 10.93
C THR A 497 -24.40 2.88 12.42
N GLU A 498 -25.37 2.27 13.12
CA GLU A 498 -25.22 1.88 14.53
C GLU A 498 -24.21 0.73 14.74
N HIS A 499 -24.10 -0.23 13.80
CA HIS A 499 -23.19 -1.38 13.95
C HIS A 499 -21.74 -1.11 13.49
N LEU A 500 -21.48 -0.02 12.76
CA LEU A 500 -20.11 0.34 12.36
C LEU A 500 -19.36 1.10 13.46
N ASP A 501 -20.06 1.84 14.33
CA ASP A 501 -19.46 2.50 15.49
C ASP A 501 -19.29 1.57 16.70
N ASP A 502 -20.08 0.50 16.82
CA ASP A 502 -20.06 -0.39 17.99
C ASP A 502 -18.98 -1.51 17.95
N ARG A 503 -17.96 -1.38 17.09
CA ARG A 503 -16.87 -2.38 16.95
C ARG A 503 -16.01 -2.59 18.21
N GLU A 504 -16.21 -1.80 19.27
CA GLU A 504 -15.54 -1.99 20.57
C GLU A 504 -16.43 -2.61 21.66
N SER A 505 -17.74 -2.75 21.42
CA SER A 505 -18.69 -3.33 22.37
C SER A 505 -18.72 -4.86 22.26
N LYS A 506 -17.92 -5.54 23.09
CA LYS A 506 -17.74 -7.01 23.12
C LYS A 506 -18.96 -7.84 23.58
N ASN A 507 -20.17 -7.27 23.70
CA ASN A 507 -21.31 -7.94 24.34
C ASN A 507 -22.57 -8.01 23.44
N HIS A 508 -22.45 -8.53 22.22
CA HIS A 508 -23.61 -8.86 21.37
C HIS A 508 -23.69 -10.36 21.09
N ASN A 509 -24.51 -11.06 21.87
CA ASN A 509 -24.82 -12.47 21.69
C ASN A 509 -26.29 -12.74 21.33
N ASN A 510 -27.15 -11.73 21.09
CA ASN A 510 -28.60 -12.00 21.04
C ASN A 510 -29.43 -11.20 20.02
N PHE A 511 -28.85 -10.56 19.00
CA PHE A 511 -29.65 -10.02 17.88
C PHE A 511 -29.37 -10.75 16.57
N ASP A 512 -30.45 -11.00 15.83
CA ASP A 512 -30.54 -11.84 14.64
C ASP A 512 -29.80 -11.18 13.46
N ASP A 513 -28.46 -11.28 13.47
CA ASP A 513 -27.47 -10.79 12.48
C ASP A 513 -27.70 -11.28 11.03
N GLY A 514 -28.80 -12.00 10.76
CA GLY A 514 -29.06 -12.68 9.49
C GLY A 514 -29.16 -11.76 8.25
N TYR A 515 -29.33 -10.45 8.44
CA TYR A 515 -29.49 -9.48 7.34
C TYR A 515 -28.18 -8.85 6.84
N LEU A 516 -27.15 -8.74 7.69
CA LEU A 516 -25.89 -8.14 7.26
C LEU A 516 -24.98 -9.19 6.59
N ILE A 517 -24.68 -8.95 5.32
CA ILE A 517 -23.79 -9.79 4.54
C ILE A 517 -22.34 -9.47 4.90
N HIS A 518 -21.83 -10.13 5.94
CA HIS A 518 -20.43 -10.00 6.36
C HIS A 518 -19.51 -11.07 5.77
N ARG A 519 -20.09 -12.17 5.30
CA ARG A 519 -19.36 -13.34 4.80
C ARG A 519 -19.55 -13.50 3.31
N LEU A 520 -18.46 -13.81 2.62
CA LEU A 520 -18.48 -13.97 1.16
C LEU A 520 -19.31 -15.19 0.76
N GLU A 521 -19.25 -16.25 1.57
CA GLU A 521 -20.01 -17.49 1.42
C GLU A 521 -21.51 -17.24 1.46
N GLN A 522 -21.95 -16.45 2.44
CA GLN A 522 -23.35 -16.03 2.56
C GLN A 522 -23.78 -15.22 1.32
N LEU A 523 -22.97 -14.24 0.89
CA LEU A 523 -23.27 -13.46 -0.30
C LEU A 523 -23.44 -14.36 -1.53
N PHE A 524 -22.57 -15.34 -1.71
CA PHE A 524 -22.63 -16.26 -2.86
C PHE A 524 -23.85 -17.17 -2.82
N ALA A 525 -24.15 -17.76 -1.66
CA ALA A 525 -25.34 -18.57 -1.48
C ALA A 525 -26.61 -17.78 -1.80
N GLN A 526 -26.74 -16.58 -1.23
CA GLN A 526 -27.90 -15.71 -1.47
C GLN A 526 -27.95 -15.21 -2.92
N SER A 527 -26.81 -14.88 -3.52
CA SER A 527 -26.73 -14.43 -4.92
C SER A 527 -27.12 -15.53 -5.92
N ALA A 528 -26.80 -16.79 -5.63
CA ALA A 528 -27.18 -17.91 -6.48
C ALA A 528 -28.70 -18.12 -6.53
N VAL A 529 -29.39 -17.87 -5.41
CA VAL A 529 -30.85 -17.89 -5.35
C VAL A 529 -31.44 -16.66 -6.03
N LEU A 530 -30.92 -15.48 -5.70
CA LEU A 530 -31.37 -14.20 -6.27
C LEU A 530 -31.24 -14.15 -7.80
N ASP A 531 -30.25 -14.84 -8.38
CA ASP A 531 -30.07 -14.94 -9.84
C ASP A 531 -31.31 -15.47 -10.56
N ILE A 532 -32.08 -16.36 -9.91
CA ILE A 532 -33.33 -16.89 -10.47
C ILE A 532 -34.37 -15.76 -10.59
N PHE A 533 -34.60 -15.03 -9.49
CA PHE A 533 -35.54 -13.91 -9.45
C PHE A 533 -35.14 -12.79 -10.41
N LEU A 534 -33.85 -12.46 -10.49
CA LEU A 534 -33.37 -11.43 -11.41
C LEU A 534 -33.56 -11.82 -12.87
N ARG A 535 -33.42 -13.11 -13.23
CA ARG A 535 -33.70 -13.59 -14.59
C ARG A 535 -35.17 -13.49 -14.95
N VAL A 536 -36.07 -13.80 -14.01
CA VAL A 536 -37.52 -13.64 -14.23
C VAL A 536 -37.82 -12.18 -14.53
N LYS A 537 -37.33 -11.26 -13.70
CA LYS A 537 -37.48 -9.81 -13.94
C LYS A 537 -36.87 -9.33 -15.25
N ALA A 538 -35.66 -9.80 -15.57
CA ALA A 538 -35.02 -9.46 -16.84
C ALA A 538 -35.85 -9.93 -18.06
N LYS A 539 -36.49 -11.10 -17.98
CA LYS A 539 -37.39 -11.61 -19.03
C LYS A 539 -38.66 -10.77 -19.14
N GLU A 540 -39.29 -10.42 -18.02
CA GLU A 540 -40.48 -9.56 -17.99
C GLU A 540 -40.21 -8.21 -18.67
N TRP A 541 -39.13 -7.54 -18.27
CA TRP A 541 -38.74 -6.26 -18.88
C TRP A 541 -38.37 -6.40 -20.36
N ALA A 542 -37.65 -7.47 -20.72
CA ALA A 542 -37.33 -7.73 -22.13
C ALA A 542 -38.58 -8.02 -22.98
N GLN A 543 -39.56 -8.75 -22.44
CA GLN A 543 -40.83 -9.02 -23.11
C GLN A 543 -41.60 -7.73 -23.39
N GLN A 544 -41.64 -6.83 -22.42
CA GLN A 544 -42.44 -5.61 -22.49
C GLN A 544 -41.84 -4.54 -23.42
N PHE A 545 -40.50 -4.46 -23.51
CA PHE A 545 -39.81 -3.37 -24.19
C PHE A 545 -38.86 -3.85 -25.29
N ALA A 546 -39.26 -4.87 -26.05
CA ALA A 546 -38.49 -5.40 -27.18
C ALA A 546 -37.01 -5.69 -26.84
N GLY A 547 -36.78 -6.21 -25.63
CA GLY A 547 -35.46 -6.57 -25.16
C GLY A 547 -34.97 -7.87 -25.80
N CYS A 548 -33.66 -7.89 -26.07
CA CYS A 548 -32.93 -8.99 -26.65
C CYS A 548 -32.03 -9.67 -25.62
N PHE A 549 -31.76 -10.95 -25.88
CA PHE A 549 -30.73 -11.72 -25.18
C PHE A 549 -29.73 -12.31 -26.17
N GLN A 550 -28.51 -12.58 -25.69
CA GLN A 550 -27.51 -13.28 -26.49
C GLN A 550 -27.88 -14.77 -26.60
N VAL A 551 -28.09 -15.23 -27.82
CA VAL A 551 -28.28 -16.64 -28.18
C VAL A 551 -27.09 -17.06 -29.03
N VAL A 552 -26.21 -17.89 -28.47
CA VAL A 552 -24.93 -18.27 -29.11
C VAL A 552 -24.07 -17.04 -29.43
N LYS A 553 -24.13 -16.52 -30.67
CA LYS A 553 -23.35 -15.37 -31.17
C LYS A 553 -24.22 -14.23 -31.71
N SER A 554 -25.55 -14.36 -31.68
CA SER A 554 -26.49 -13.32 -32.11
C SER A 554 -27.30 -12.80 -30.92
N PHE A 555 -27.90 -11.63 -31.11
CA PHE A 555 -28.89 -11.07 -30.18
C PHE A 555 -30.27 -11.28 -30.78
N VAL A 556 -31.15 -11.94 -30.04
CA VAL A 556 -32.49 -12.32 -30.49
C VAL A 556 -33.51 -11.75 -29.50
N LEU A 557 -34.63 -11.25 -30.01
CA LEU A 557 -35.73 -10.74 -29.20
C LEU A 557 -36.25 -11.82 -28.26
N TRP A 558 -36.56 -11.47 -27.01
CA TRP A 558 -37.05 -12.45 -26.04
C TRP A 558 -38.34 -13.14 -26.50
N GLU A 559 -39.25 -12.41 -27.12
CA GLU A 559 -40.49 -12.97 -27.68
C GLU A 559 -40.21 -14.02 -28.77
N GLU A 560 -39.22 -13.77 -29.63
CA GLU A 560 -38.79 -14.73 -30.66
C GLU A 560 -38.11 -15.95 -30.05
N ILE A 561 -37.27 -15.76 -29.02
CA ILE A 561 -36.66 -16.87 -28.26
C ILE A 561 -37.73 -17.78 -27.67
N GLN A 562 -38.80 -17.20 -27.11
CA GLN A 562 -39.92 -17.96 -26.56
C GLN A 562 -40.66 -18.73 -27.66
N ARG A 563 -41.01 -18.05 -28.76
CA ARG A 563 -41.72 -18.64 -29.90
C ARG A 563 -40.94 -19.80 -30.52
N ASN A 564 -39.62 -19.69 -30.58
CA ASN A 564 -38.74 -20.69 -31.19
C ASN A 564 -38.28 -21.78 -30.21
N GLY A 565 -38.69 -21.74 -28.94
CA GLY A 565 -38.24 -22.72 -27.93
C GLY A 565 -36.73 -22.66 -27.64
N GLN A 566 -36.10 -21.49 -27.84
CA GLN A 566 -34.65 -21.29 -27.74
C GLN A 566 -34.20 -20.82 -26.34
N GLN A 567 -35.06 -20.88 -25.32
CA GLN A 567 -34.78 -20.35 -23.98
C GLN A 567 -33.49 -20.95 -23.39
N LYS A 568 -33.22 -22.24 -23.66
CA LYS A 568 -32.02 -22.96 -23.20
C LYS A 568 -30.72 -22.51 -23.87
N LEU A 569 -30.81 -21.83 -25.01
CA LEU A 569 -29.66 -21.32 -25.77
C LEU A 569 -29.26 -19.90 -25.33
N VAL A 570 -30.05 -19.28 -24.45
CA VAL A 570 -29.77 -17.96 -23.91
C VAL A 570 -28.53 -18.01 -23.03
N ARG A 571 -27.56 -17.16 -23.35
CA ARG A 571 -26.36 -16.97 -22.55
C ARG A 571 -26.64 -16.00 -21.40
N TRP A 572 -27.15 -16.55 -20.31
CA TRP A 572 -27.31 -15.79 -19.07
C TRP A 572 -25.97 -15.41 -18.46
N ALA A 573 -25.92 -14.25 -17.80
CA ALA A 573 -24.83 -13.98 -16.89
C ALA A 573 -24.85 -15.01 -15.75
N THR A 574 -23.68 -15.53 -15.42
CA THR A 574 -23.47 -16.40 -14.25
C THR A 574 -23.21 -15.53 -13.03
N VAL A 575 -23.50 -16.08 -11.85
CA VAL A 575 -22.96 -15.56 -10.60
C VAL A 575 -21.44 -15.39 -10.76
N LYS A 576 -20.91 -14.30 -10.20
CA LYS A 576 -19.48 -13.99 -10.28
C LYS A 576 -18.66 -15.18 -9.73
N SER A 577 -17.46 -15.44 -10.26
CA SER A 577 -16.61 -16.47 -9.66
C SER A 577 -15.99 -15.98 -8.33
N PRO A 578 -15.78 -16.86 -7.34
CA PRO A 578 -15.14 -16.49 -6.06
C PRO A 578 -13.81 -15.77 -6.25
N ASP A 579 -12.94 -16.26 -7.15
CA ASP A 579 -11.66 -15.62 -7.49
C ASP A 579 -11.81 -14.15 -7.89
N ARG A 580 -12.77 -13.86 -8.79
CA ARG A 580 -13.00 -12.51 -9.31
C ARG A 580 -13.67 -11.60 -8.28
N ALA A 581 -14.52 -12.17 -7.42
CA ALA A 581 -15.10 -11.45 -6.29
C ALA A 581 -14.01 -11.03 -5.30
N LEU A 582 -13.14 -11.95 -4.91
CA LEU A 582 -12.01 -11.68 -4.01
C LEU A 582 -11.06 -10.64 -4.59
N GLU A 583 -10.67 -10.78 -5.86
CA GLU A 583 -9.83 -9.80 -6.55
C GLU A 583 -10.44 -8.39 -6.46
N LYS A 584 -11.75 -8.27 -6.71
CA LYS A 584 -12.47 -6.99 -6.64
C LYS A 584 -12.55 -6.47 -5.20
N LEU A 585 -12.80 -7.34 -4.22
CA LEU A 585 -12.86 -7.00 -2.79
C LEU A 585 -11.53 -6.47 -2.26
N PHE A 586 -10.41 -7.14 -2.58
CA PHE A 586 -9.07 -6.69 -2.21
C PHE A 586 -8.73 -5.35 -2.85
N ARG A 587 -9.02 -5.20 -4.15
CA ARG A 587 -8.63 -3.99 -4.89
C ARG A 587 -9.45 -2.77 -4.52
N VAL A 588 -10.77 -2.90 -4.47
CA VAL A 588 -11.69 -1.75 -4.44
C VAL A 588 -12.34 -1.58 -3.07
N TYR A 589 -12.73 -2.67 -2.43
CA TYR A 589 -13.65 -2.62 -1.30
C TYR A 589 -13.00 -2.89 0.05
N ASN A 590 -11.67 -2.98 0.15
CA ASN A 590 -10.97 -3.19 1.43
C ASN A 590 -11.51 -4.43 2.19
N LEU A 591 -11.81 -5.50 1.44
CA LEU A 591 -12.43 -6.74 1.93
C LEU A 591 -13.85 -6.60 2.52
N ASP A 592 -14.52 -5.47 2.30
CA ASP A 592 -15.91 -5.28 2.70
C ASP A 592 -16.85 -5.98 1.69
N VAL A 593 -17.35 -7.14 2.09
CA VAL A 593 -18.22 -8.00 1.27
C VAL A 593 -19.53 -7.30 0.90
N SER A 594 -20.06 -6.45 1.78
CA SER A 594 -21.33 -5.73 1.56
C SER A 594 -21.29 -4.79 0.36
N ARG A 595 -20.09 -4.37 -0.08
CA ARG A 595 -19.89 -3.48 -1.22
C ARG A 595 -19.78 -4.21 -2.56
N LEU A 596 -19.82 -5.55 -2.57
CA LEU A 596 -19.75 -6.35 -3.79
C LEU A 596 -21.14 -6.49 -4.45
N LEU A 597 -21.57 -5.43 -5.12
CA LEU A 597 -22.95 -5.27 -5.62
C LEU A 597 -23.28 -6.05 -6.92
N ASP A 598 -22.27 -6.63 -7.57
CA ASP A 598 -22.39 -7.28 -8.87
C ASP A 598 -22.13 -8.79 -8.80
N CYS A 599 -22.35 -9.40 -7.63
CA CYS A 599 -22.23 -10.85 -7.44
C CYS A 599 -23.28 -11.59 -8.28
N CYS A 600 -24.54 -11.17 -8.14
CA CYS A 600 -25.65 -11.50 -9.03
C CYS A 600 -25.82 -10.36 -10.04
N ARG A 601 -25.92 -10.68 -11.33
CA ARG A 601 -26.06 -9.66 -12.38
C ARG A 601 -26.74 -10.21 -13.62
N GLN A 602 -27.46 -9.36 -14.36
CA GLN A 602 -28.02 -9.69 -15.67
C GLN A 602 -27.88 -8.52 -16.65
N SER A 603 -28.02 -8.81 -17.95
CA SER A 603 -27.99 -7.80 -19.01
C SER A 603 -29.18 -7.97 -19.94
N VAL A 604 -29.81 -6.86 -20.32
CA VAL A 604 -30.85 -6.79 -21.35
C VAL A 604 -30.35 -5.87 -22.46
N TYR A 605 -30.49 -6.32 -23.71
CA TYR A 605 -29.96 -5.62 -24.87
C TYR A 605 -31.08 -5.02 -25.71
N PHE A 606 -30.87 -3.85 -26.30
CA PHE A 606 -31.90 -3.14 -27.07
C PHE A 606 -31.37 -2.74 -28.45
N GLN A 607 -32.26 -2.77 -29.45
CA GLN A 607 -31.97 -2.27 -30.79
C GLN A 607 -32.02 -0.74 -30.85
N THR A 608 -32.92 -0.12 -30.07
CA THR A 608 -33.10 1.33 -30.10
C THR A 608 -32.90 1.94 -28.71
N PRO A 609 -32.42 3.20 -28.62
CA PRO A 609 -32.37 3.93 -27.36
C PRO A 609 -33.74 4.18 -26.72
N ALA A 610 -34.80 4.26 -27.52
CA ALA A 610 -36.16 4.50 -27.05
C ALA A 610 -36.66 3.32 -26.21
N ASP A 611 -36.51 2.09 -26.72
CA ASP A 611 -36.90 0.87 -26.00
C ASP A 611 -36.11 0.71 -24.70
N LEU A 612 -34.80 1.01 -24.74
CA LEU A 612 -33.94 1.02 -23.55
C LEU A 612 -34.45 2.01 -22.51
N PHE A 613 -34.85 3.21 -22.93
CA PHE A 613 -35.34 4.24 -22.02
C PHE A 613 -36.69 3.89 -21.41
N GLU A 614 -37.62 3.34 -22.19
CA GLU A 614 -38.90 2.83 -21.68
C GLU A 614 -38.68 1.72 -20.66
N CYS A 615 -37.77 0.79 -20.95
CA CYS A 615 -37.38 -0.24 -19.99
C CYS A 615 -36.78 0.36 -18.71
N LEU A 616 -35.92 1.37 -18.80
CA LEU A 616 -35.35 2.04 -17.62
C LEU A 616 -36.45 2.66 -16.75
N LYS A 617 -37.44 3.33 -17.35
CA LYS A 617 -38.58 3.89 -16.61
C LYS A 617 -39.39 2.80 -15.92
N ALA A 618 -39.64 1.68 -16.59
CA ALA A 618 -40.37 0.56 -16.02
C ALA A 618 -39.63 -0.07 -14.83
N VAL A 619 -38.32 -0.30 -14.94
CA VAL A 619 -37.48 -0.79 -13.83
C VAL A 619 -37.56 0.16 -12.64
N CYS A 620 -37.42 1.47 -12.87
CA CYS A 620 -37.49 2.46 -11.78
C CYS A 620 -38.88 2.57 -11.11
N ASN A 621 -39.94 2.14 -11.79
CA ASN A 621 -41.32 2.19 -11.31
C ASN A 621 -41.86 0.81 -10.87
N ASP A 622 -41.06 -0.25 -10.93
CA ASP A 622 -41.48 -1.60 -10.52
C ASP A 622 -41.51 -1.69 -8.99
N ASN A 623 -42.70 -1.86 -8.43
CA ASN A 623 -42.94 -1.90 -6.99
C ASN A 623 -42.34 -3.12 -6.27
N SER A 624 -41.98 -4.17 -7.02
CA SER A 624 -41.36 -5.38 -6.48
C SER A 624 -39.84 -5.28 -6.34
N ILE A 625 -39.25 -4.16 -6.77
CA ILE A 625 -37.82 -3.90 -6.66
C ILE A 625 -37.54 -2.59 -5.96
N GLN A 626 -36.38 -2.51 -5.35
CA GLN A 626 -35.83 -1.31 -4.76
C GLN A 626 -34.60 -0.91 -5.55
N VAL A 627 -34.71 0.15 -6.35
CA VAL A 627 -33.54 0.71 -7.05
C VAL A 627 -32.71 1.53 -6.08
N LEU A 628 -31.42 1.21 -5.99
CA LEU A 628 -30.46 1.88 -5.09
C LEU A 628 -29.60 2.88 -5.83
N ARG A 629 -29.24 2.57 -7.09
CA ARG A 629 -28.35 3.42 -7.89
C ARG A 629 -28.58 3.20 -9.37
N VAL A 630 -28.57 4.30 -10.13
CA VAL A 630 -28.52 4.29 -11.59
C VAL A 630 -27.22 4.99 -12.04
N ILE A 631 -26.49 4.38 -12.97
CA ILE A 631 -25.31 4.97 -13.62
C ILE A 631 -25.57 4.97 -15.12
N ASN A 632 -25.83 6.14 -15.69
CA ASN A 632 -26.00 6.31 -17.13
C ASN A 632 -24.65 6.63 -17.79
N ARG A 633 -24.10 5.71 -18.58
CA ARG A 633 -22.87 5.89 -19.38
C ARG A 633 -23.15 6.15 -20.86
N LEU A 634 -24.43 6.23 -21.25
CA LEU A 634 -24.92 6.58 -22.58
C LEU A 634 -25.18 8.08 -22.72
N HIS A 635 -24.51 8.94 -21.93
CA HIS A 635 -24.61 10.39 -22.07
C HIS A 635 -23.34 10.98 -22.69
N ASN A 636 -23.48 12.09 -23.41
CA ASN A 636 -22.34 12.78 -24.04
C ASN A 636 -21.32 13.34 -23.03
N SER A 637 -21.76 13.66 -21.80
CA SER A 637 -20.86 14.13 -20.73
C SER A 637 -20.09 13.00 -20.04
N TYR A 638 -20.42 11.73 -20.31
CA TYR A 638 -19.75 10.60 -19.70
C TYR A 638 -18.34 10.41 -20.27
N ASP A 639 -17.33 10.48 -19.39
CA ASP A 639 -15.92 10.20 -19.74
C ASP A 639 -15.69 8.70 -19.94
N SER A 640 -15.74 8.28 -21.22
CA SER A 640 -15.54 6.89 -21.64
C SER A 640 -14.13 6.36 -21.36
N SER A 641 -13.13 7.24 -21.16
CA SER A 641 -11.75 6.82 -20.83
C SER A 641 -11.67 6.09 -19.48
N THR A 642 -12.61 6.36 -18.58
CA THR A 642 -12.70 5.70 -17.26
C THR A 642 -13.19 4.26 -17.32
N THR A 643 -13.84 3.88 -18.42
CA THR A 643 -14.37 2.53 -18.68
C THR A 643 -13.82 1.90 -19.95
N ALA A 644 -12.72 2.39 -20.51
CA ALA A 644 -12.15 1.88 -21.76
C ALA A 644 -13.16 1.90 -22.93
N GLY A 645 -13.93 2.98 -23.05
CA GLY A 645 -14.95 3.11 -24.10
C GLY A 645 -16.32 2.54 -23.73
N TYR A 646 -16.41 1.69 -22.70
CA TYR A 646 -17.62 0.93 -22.41
C TYR A 646 -18.81 1.81 -21.99
N ARG A 647 -19.98 1.58 -22.59
CA ARG A 647 -21.22 2.36 -22.39
C ARG A 647 -22.44 1.45 -22.19
N ASP A 648 -23.20 1.71 -21.13
CA ASP A 648 -24.44 1.05 -20.71
C ASP A 648 -25.21 1.95 -19.73
N VAL A 649 -26.43 1.56 -19.36
CA VAL A 649 -27.09 2.02 -18.15
C VAL A 649 -27.01 0.89 -17.13
N MET A 650 -26.24 1.11 -16.06
CA MET A 650 -26.10 0.15 -14.98
C MET A 650 -27.03 0.54 -13.84
N ILE A 651 -27.74 -0.43 -13.27
CA ILE A 651 -28.70 -0.26 -12.19
C ILE A 651 -28.33 -1.24 -11.08
N ASN A 652 -28.10 -0.73 -9.87
CA ASN A 652 -28.02 -1.56 -8.68
C ASN A 652 -29.39 -1.56 -8.02
N LEU A 653 -29.94 -2.74 -7.80
CA LEU A 653 -31.28 -2.91 -7.23
C LEU A 653 -31.31 -4.11 -6.29
N ALA A 654 -32.31 -4.14 -5.42
CA ALA A 654 -32.68 -5.29 -4.61
C ALA A 654 -34.09 -5.74 -4.99
N ILE A 655 -34.36 -7.04 -5.00
CA ILE A 655 -35.69 -7.57 -5.31
C ILE A 655 -36.41 -7.81 -4.00
N SER A 656 -37.45 -7.02 -3.71
CA SER A 656 -38.17 -7.05 -2.43
C SER A 656 -39.63 -7.43 -2.67
N ASN A 657 -39.85 -8.72 -2.91
CA ASN A 657 -41.18 -9.32 -2.96
C ASN A 657 -41.39 -10.23 -1.75
N GLU A 658 -42.52 -10.91 -1.67
CA GLU A 658 -42.81 -11.81 -0.55
C GLU A 658 -41.85 -13.01 -0.50
N ASP A 659 -41.55 -13.60 -1.65
CA ASP A 659 -40.64 -14.76 -1.75
C ASP A 659 -39.21 -14.41 -1.32
N THR A 660 -38.65 -13.29 -1.79
CA THR A 660 -37.29 -12.88 -1.43
C THR A 660 -37.18 -12.49 0.04
N ARG A 661 -38.24 -11.91 0.62
CA ARG A 661 -38.33 -11.62 2.07
C ARG A 661 -38.40 -12.91 2.89
N ARG A 662 -39.22 -13.87 2.47
CA ARG A 662 -39.31 -15.18 3.10
C ARG A 662 -37.97 -15.92 3.08
N LEU A 663 -37.24 -15.83 1.98
CA LEU A 663 -35.91 -16.42 1.82
C LEU A 663 -34.78 -15.59 2.46
N ARG A 664 -35.09 -14.42 3.05
CA ARG A 664 -34.13 -13.46 3.61
C ARG A 664 -33.01 -13.09 2.62
N ILE A 665 -33.36 -12.86 1.37
CA ILE A 665 -32.45 -12.42 0.29
C ILE A 665 -32.86 -11.08 -0.34
N ASP A 666 -33.92 -10.46 0.18
CA ASP A 666 -34.45 -9.18 -0.29
C ASP A 666 -33.52 -7.99 -0.04
N ALA A 667 -32.55 -8.13 0.86
CA ALA A 667 -31.48 -7.16 1.09
C ALA A 667 -30.26 -7.33 0.16
N VAL A 668 -30.20 -8.42 -0.61
CA VAL A 668 -29.05 -8.73 -1.47
C VAL A 668 -29.14 -7.88 -2.74
N ILE A 669 -28.09 -7.10 -2.98
CA ILE A 669 -28.03 -6.20 -4.13
C ILE A 669 -27.54 -6.97 -5.36
N CYS A 670 -28.20 -6.73 -6.49
CA CYS A 670 -27.80 -7.24 -7.79
C CYS A 670 -27.63 -6.11 -8.82
N GLU A 671 -26.91 -6.40 -9.90
CA GLU A 671 -26.61 -5.46 -10.98
C GLU A 671 -27.39 -5.80 -12.25
N LEU A 672 -28.20 -4.86 -12.75
CA LEU A 672 -28.84 -4.93 -14.06
C LEU A 672 -28.11 -3.99 -15.03
N GLN A 673 -27.73 -4.49 -16.19
CA GLN A 673 -27.13 -3.68 -17.26
C GLN A 673 -28.10 -3.59 -18.45
N LEU A 674 -28.48 -2.38 -18.83
CA LEU A 674 -29.22 -2.10 -20.06
C LEU A 674 -28.23 -1.57 -21.10
N SER A 675 -28.12 -2.22 -22.26
CA SER A 675 -27.13 -1.87 -23.28
C SER A 675 -27.74 -1.89 -24.67
N LEU A 676 -27.22 -1.06 -25.57
CA LEU A 676 -27.51 -1.18 -26.99
C LEU A 676 -26.77 -2.38 -27.58
N ILE A 677 -27.36 -3.02 -28.59
CA ILE A 677 -26.78 -4.19 -29.26
C ILE A 677 -25.44 -3.85 -29.91
N GLU A 678 -25.30 -2.64 -30.46
CA GLU A 678 -24.07 -2.17 -31.10
C GLU A 678 -22.89 -2.19 -30.11
N PHE A 679 -23.11 -1.74 -28.88
CA PHE A 679 -22.11 -1.81 -27.80
C PHE A 679 -21.88 -3.24 -27.29
N ALA A 680 -22.94 -4.05 -27.26
CA ALA A 680 -22.86 -5.44 -26.85
C ALA A 680 -22.06 -6.29 -27.84
N CYS A 681 -22.17 -6.03 -29.15
CA CYS A 681 -21.39 -6.69 -30.19
C CYS A 681 -19.88 -6.48 -29.99
N ILE A 682 -19.45 -5.29 -29.55
CA ILE A 682 -18.05 -5.01 -29.22
C ILE A 682 -17.65 -5.79 -27.96
N LYS A 683 -18.47 -5.72 -26.90
CA LYS A 683 -18.24 -6.40 -25.60
C LYS A 683 -18.10 -7.92 -25.75
N VAL A 684 -18.94 -8.54 -26.58
CA VAL A 684 -19.06 -10.00 -26.68
C VAL A 684 -17.82 -10.64 -27.32
N SER A 685 -17.00 -9.86 -28.02
CA SER A 685 -15.67 -10.34 -28.41
C SER A 685 -14.89 -10.72 -27.14
N PHE A 686 -14.54 -12.00 -27.01
CA PHE A 686 -13.88 -12.54 -25.81
C PHE A 686 -12.63 -11.72 -25.42
N VAL A 687 -11.95 -11.21 -26.44
CA VAL A 687 -10.76 -10.36 -26.35
C VAL A 687 -11.06 -9.04 -25.63
N CYS A 688 -12.10 -8.31 -26.04
CA CYS A 688 -12.44 -6.99 -25.47
C CYS A 688 -12.75 -7.06 -23.96
N HIS A 689 -13.56 -8.02 -23.51
CA HIS A 689 -13.86 -8.14 -22.08
C HIS A 689 -12.61 -8.50 -21.26
N CYS A 690 -11.73 -9.38 -21.79
CA CYS A 690 -10.47 -9.71 -21.15
C CYS A 690 -9.54 -8.49 -21.05
N HIS A 691 -9.43 -7.69 -22.12
CA HIS A 691 -8.68 -6.44 -22.15
C HIS A 691 -9.19 -5.43 -21.12
N PHE A 692 -10.51 -5.22 -21.06
CA PHE A 692 -11.13 -4.36 -20.05
C PHE A 692 -10.81 -4.83 -18.63
N CYS A 693 -10.86 -6.13 -18.38
CA CYS A 693 -10.51 -6.72 -17.09
C CYS A 693 -9.04 -6.44 -16.73
N ASN A 694 -8.11 -6.60 -17.69
CA ASN A 694 -6.69 -6.30 -17.49
C ASN A 694 -6.42 -4.81 -17.27
N PHE A 695 -7.13 -3.95 -18.00
CA PHE A 695 -7.06 -2.50 -17.82
C PHE A 695 -7.53 -2.09 -16.42
N ARG A 696 -8.67 -2.64 -15.96
CA ARG A 696 -9.18 -2.40 -14.59
C ARG A 696 -8.29 -2.98 -13.50
N MET A 697 -7.49 -4.01 -13.79
CA MET A 697 -6.47 -4.51 -12.86
C MET A 697 -5.29 -3.55 -12.71
N THR A 698 -4.99 -2.78 -13.76
CA THR A 698 -3.80 -1.94 -13.81
C THR A 698 -4.08 -0.48 -13.45
N MET A 699 -5.29 0.00 -13.72
CA MET A 699 -5.68 1.38 -13.44
C MET A 699 -6.29 1.48 -12.03
N PRO A 700 -5.66 2.22 -11.10
CA PRO A 700 -6.31 2.52 -9.83
C PRO A 700 -7.63 3.23 -10.11
N GLN A 701 -8.72 2.79 -9.48
CA GLN A 701 -10.01 3.47 -9.56
C GLN A 701 -9.93 4.80 -8.80
N CYS A 702 -9.37 5.84 -9.43
CA CYS A 702 -9.38 7.20 -8.87
C CYS A 702 -10.82 7.69 -8.58
N SER A 703 -11.82 7.19 -9.30
CA SER A 703 -13.22 7.60 -9.07
C SER A 703 -13.78 7.12 -7.73
N CYS A 704 -13.26 6.04 -7.15
CA CYS A 704 -13.72 5.58 -5.84
C CYS A 704 -13.21 6.49 -4.72
N ILE A 705 -12.08 7.18 -4.92
CA ILE A 705 -11.50 8.16 -3.99
C ILE A 705 -12.39 9.40 -3.90
N LEU A 706 -12.90 9.89 -5.03
CA LEU A 706 -13.83 11.03 -5.04
C LEU A 706 -15.24 10.64 -4.57
N SER A 707 -15.69 9.40 -4.82
CA SER A 707 -16.99 8.96 -4.30
C SER A 707 -16.96 8.63 -2.80
N THR A 708 -15.86 8.13 -2.24
CA THR A 708 -15.75 7.94 -0.77
C THR A 708 -15.57 9.25 -0.02
N LEU A 709 -14.97 10.27 -0.62
CA LEU A 709 -15.00 11.64 -0.06
C LEU A 709 -16.40 12.25 -0.17
N GLY A 710 -17.11 12.04 -1.28
CA GLY A 710 -18.52 12.43 -1.43
C GLY A 710 -19.47 11.70 -0.48
N GLU A 711 -19.22 10.42 -0.17
CA GLU A 711 -20.03 9.62 0.76
C GLU A 711 -19.67 9.90 2.23
N LYS A 712 -18.41 10.19 2.57
CA LYS A 712 -18.05 10.69 3.91
C LYS A 712 -18.68 12.05 4.20
N MET A 713 -18.75 12.94 3.19
CA MET A 713 -19.42 14.24 3.31
C MET A 713 -20.95 14.09 3.48
N VAL A 714 -21.56 13.05 2.90
CA VAL A 714 -22.98 12.71 3.13
C VAL A 714 -23.22 12.06 4.50
N LEU A 715 -22.25 11.33 5.06
CA LEU A 715 -22.32 10.79 6.42
C LEU A 715 -22.18 11.86 7.51
N GLU A 716 -21.28 12.85 7.33
CA GLU A 716 -21.16 13.99 8.24
C GLU A 716 -22.39 14.92 8.18
N ILE A 717 -23.06 15.04 7.02
CA ILE A 717 -24.35 15.73 6.91
C ILE A 717 -25.46 14.98 7.68
N ARG A 718 -25.39 13.65 7.79
CA ARG A 718 -26.33 12.82 8.55
C ARG A 718 -26.17 12.96 10.06
N ILE A 719 -24.94 13.02 10.57
CA ILE A 719 -24.68 13.17 12.02
C ILE A 719 -25.24 14.52 12.51
N ASN A 720 -25.03 15.60 11.77
CA ASN A 720 -25.57 16.92 12.12
C ASN A 720 -27.11 17.05 11.95
N GLN A 721 -27.72 16.25 11.07
CA GLN A 721 -29.18 16.27 10.87
C GLN A 721 -29.94 15.40 11.89
N THR A 722 -29.29 14.39 12.48
CA THR A 722 -29.93 13.54 13.49
C THR A 722 -29.96 14.25 14.85
N GLU A 723 -28.93 15.01 15.21
CA GLU A 723 -28.97 15.85 16.43
C GLU A 723 -30.12 16.88 16.38
N THR A 724 -30.30 17.56 15.24
CA THR A 724 -31.36 18.58 15.07
C THR A 724 -32.78 18.01 15.08
N VAL A 725 -33.01 16.80 14.56
CA VAL A 725 -34.33 16.15 14.60
C VAL A 725 -34.65 15.59 15.99
N THR A 726 -33.65 15.06 16.70
CA THR A 726 -33.82 14.52 18.05
C THR A 726 -34.06 15.65 19.06
N GLU A 727 -33.46 16.82 18.85
CA GLU A 727 -33.68 18.00 19.69
C GLU A 727 -35.08 18.60 19.47
N ALA A 728 -35.53 18.70 18.22
CA ALA A 728 -36.89 19.14 17.89
C ALA A 728 -37.99 18.18 18.39
N ALA A 729 -37.73 16.88 18.42
CA ALA A 729 -38.66 15.90 19.00
C ALA A 729 -38.73 16.02 20.53
N ARG A 730 -37.60 16.20 21.21
CA ARG A 730 -37.54 16.45 22.66
C ARG A 730 -38.21 17.76 23.05
N GLU A 731 -38.13 18.79 22.21
CA GLU A 731 -38.77 20.08 22.47
C GLU A 731 -40.31 19.99 22.37
N ARG A 732 -40.83 19.22 21.40
CA ARG A 732 -42.27 18.93 21.30
C ARG A 732 -42.80 18.06 22.43
N GLU A 733 -41.99 17.15 22.95
CA GLU A 733 -42.37 16.32 24.10
C GLU A 733 -42.38 17.15 25.39
N ARG A 734 -41.43 18.07 25.57
CA ARG A 734 -41.46 19.05 26.67
C ARG A 734 -42.62 20.03 26.58
N GLU A 735 -43.05 20.42 25.39
CA GLU A 735 -44.27 21.22 25.20
C GLU A 735 -45.51 20.44 25.61
N ARG A 736 -45.63 19.17 25.23
CA ARG A 736 -46.73 18.28 25.65
C ARG A 736 -46.77 17.99 27.15
N GLU A 737 -45.63 18.03 27.83
CA GLU A 737 -45.56 17.87 29.29
C GLU A 737 -45.89 19.18 30.05
N ARG A 738 -45.84 20.34 29.37
CA ARG A 738 -46.17 21.66 29.95
C ARG A 738 -47.63 22.04 29.77
N GLU A 739 -48.27 21.56 28.71
CA GLU A 739 -49.71 21.62 28.48
C GLU A 739 -50.45 20.60 29.36
#